data_AF-A0A2V6WGY3-F1
#
_entry.id   AF-A0A2V6WGY3-F1
#
_cell.length_a   1.000
_cell.length_b   1.000
_cell.length_c   1.000
_cell.angle_alpha   90.00
_cell.angle_beta   90.00
_cell.angle_gamma   90.00
#
_symmetry.space_group_name_H-M   'P 1'
#
loop_
_entity.id
_entity.type
_entity.pdbx_description
1 polymer ?
#
loop_
_entity_poly.entity_id
_entity_poly.type
_entity_poly.pdbx_seq_one_letter_code
_entity_poly.pdbx_strand_id
1 'polypeptide(L)'
;MRLVVFRSVLALKIGLLIVGVLIIGFGVSTILTIQREADLLVEQNKVAARRLTATLVASIEGAMLQERPDVTRTVIQELRQNSPVDAVDIYRRTGMEAFTDLTTAMEVDKNAGLAPEVMSNIKKMAQPPGKKINDPLFARAVETVAIQEALETRGGTRYFTLLTPIQNKERCQGCHGSDHQVRAVVRVATSMEPVFAEVARHRNRQLAIGLLTIVAAGAVLTVTMQRIVLRPVAQLAMAARRVGEGDFSARAPATARDELGQLGTAFNDMTERLAQAYTQLESKNTELATALQNLQESRQRLELLEQLKGELSKFVPESVKRLLERNPNATELEKKSVEVSVLFLDIAGYTKLSEQLEPKRLNQLVQTYFSSFLEIIQTHHGDISETAGDGLMVIFQSERATADHALSATRAAFAIRQRTAALNEEYGGIFPPVSLHMGINTGEALVGATKLGGAGGQRWTFTATGSTTNVAARFAAFAQGGDIVVGPATAERIRQHFVLESLGPQTFKNVSQPINVYRVIPPGVLLRAMRRRAGGAMRCVRGGSATGRALLRRVWRRRRRHRRRAGAARPRARGRAAPDVPRLAARAGGAGRGGAVAIGVSRPRVRVGISSWADPALIESRAFYPRKSMSADARLRFYASVFDVVEVNSSYYAIPDVLNVRRWAERTPPGFVFHVKAWALMTGHHPRPQSLPADVARLISPRARRTHRGEIEAGEFPPEALDEAFRLFRAALAPLAEAGKLGYVLFQLAPWVRYDDARLEYLASLPARLPGWTVAVEFRHRSWLPDHTHEALSTLRRAGACCVVVDAPVVAGAVPRMAVVTAPVAVFRLHGRNAEGWMRQLRGEEPAVREKYDYLYSEAELHELMPELDEAADEAEQVYVSFNNNNRDYPVRNALMLKRLLGQPHESLPGDLFA
;
A
#
# COMPACT_ATOMS: atom_id res chain seq x y z
N MET A 1 3.81 -41.18 -12.23
CA MET A 1 3.09 -41.43 -13.51
C MET A 1 2.97 -40.21 -14.42
N ARG A 2 2.47 -39.04 -13.97
CA ARG A 2 2.27 -37.84 -14.84
C ARG A 2 3.55 -37.27 -15.52
N LEU A 3 4.73 -37.40 -14.91
CA LEU A 3 6.00 -36.87 -15.47
C LEU A 3 6.59 -37.72 -16.62
N VAL A 4 6.33 -39.03 -16.62
CA VAL A 4 6.73 -39.92 -17.72
C VAL A 4 5.91 -39.60 -18.97
N VAL A 5 4.62 -39.28 -18.78
CA VAL A 5 3.70 -38.84 -19.84
C VAL A 5 4.10 -37.46 -20.39
N PHE A 6 4.51 -36.52 -19.53
CA PHE A 6 4.92 -35.18 -19.98
C PHE A 6 6.23 -35.19 -20.79
N ARG A 7 7.22 -35.99 -20.37
CA ARG A 7 8.49 -36.18 -21.11
C ARG A 7 8.28 -36.76 -22.50
N SER A 8 7.33 -37.69 -22.65
CA SER A 8 7.07 -38.36 -23.92
C SER A 8 6.30 -37.47 -24.90
N VAL A 9 5.36 -36.65 -24.43
CA VAL A 9 4.59 -35.74 -25.30
C VAL A 9 5.46 -34.62 -25.90
N LEU A 10 6.32 -33.98 -25.10
CA LEU A 10 7.17 -32.89 -25.61
C LEU A 10 8.24 -33.41 -26.58
N ALA A 11 8.89 -34.53 -26.24
CA ALA A 11 9.87 -35.17 -27.12
C ALA A 11 9.24 -35.60 -28.45
N LEU A 12 8.01 -36.15 -28.42
CA LEU A 12 7.26 -36.52 -29.62
C LEU A 12 6.92 -35.30 -30.49
N LYS A 13 6.45 -34.19 -29.90
CA LYS A 13 6.13 -32.95 -30.62
C LYS A 13 7.36 -32.35 -31.30
N ILE A 14 8.48 -32.28 -30.60
CA ILE A 14 9.74 -31.76 -31.15
C ILE A 14 10.27 -32.69 -32.24
N GLY A 15 10.21 -34.01 -32.03
CA GLY A 15 10.60 -34.99 -33.03
C GLY A 15 9.78 -34.86 -34.32
N LEU A 16 8.45 -34.74 -34.20
CA LEU A 16 7.55 -34.51 -35.35
C LEU A 16 7.86 -33.20 -36.08
N LEU A 17 8.16 -32.12 -35.35
CA LEU A 17 8.54 -30.84 -35.94
C LEU A 17 9.85 -30.96 -36.73
N ILE A 18 10.88 -31.58 -36.15
CA ILE A 18 12.18 -31.77 -36.80
C ILE A 18 12.02 -32.60 -38.07
N VAL A 19 11.29 -33.71 -38.00
CA VAL A 19 11.02 -34.56 -39.16
C VAL A 19 10.23 -33.79 -40.23
N GLY A 20 9.24 -32.99 -39.84
CA GLY A 20 8.49 -32.15 -40.77
C GLY A 20 9.36 -31.13 -41.51
N VAL A 21 10.24 -30.43 -40.79
CA VAL A 21 11.18 -29.46 -41.40
C VAL A 21 12.17 -30.16 -42.34
N LEU A 22 12.70 -31.33 -41.94
CA LEU A 22 13.60 -32.12 -42.78
C LEU A 22 12.90 -32.62 -44.05
N ILE A 23 11.66 -33.09 -43.95
CA ILE A 23 10.87 -33.52 -45.12
C ILE A 23 10.64 -32.36 -46.07
N ILE A 24 10.28 -31.18 -45.56
CA ILE A 24 10.03 -30.01 -46.41
C ILE A 24 11.33 -29.56 -47.09
N GLY A 25 12.40 -29.34 -46.31
CA GLY A 25 13.66 -28.84 -46.85
C GLY A 25 14.34 -29.82 -47.81
N PHE A 26 14.48 -31.07 -47.38
CA PHE A 26 15.12 -32.10 -48.20
C PHE A 26 14.22 -32.50 -49.36
N GLY A 27 12.91 -32.64 -49.15
CA GLY A 27 11.96 -33.00 -50.20
C GLY A 27 11.93 -31.98 -51.36
N VAL A 28 11.88 -30.68 -51.05
CA VAL A 28 11.94 -29.63 -52.08
C VAL A 28 13.27 -29.67 -52.83
N SER A 29 14.39 -29.79 -52.12
CA SER A 29 15.73 -29.87 -52.71
C SER A 29 15.88 -31.09 -53.64
N THR A 30 15.42 -32.26 -53.20
CA THR A 30 15.45 -33.51 -53.98
C THR A 30 14.60 -33.39 -55.23
N ILE A 31 13.38 -32.84 -55.14
CA ILE A 31 12.51 -32.62 -56.31
C ILE A 31 13.18 -31.71 -57.34
N LEU A 32 13.76 -30.58 -56.90
CA LEU A 32 14.45 -29.64 -57.80
C LEU A 32 15.68 -30.28 -58.45
N THR A 33 16.42 -31.09 -57.70
CA THR A 33 17.60 -31.80 -58.23
C THR A 33 17.20 -32.84 -59.27
N ILE A 34 16.17 -33.62 -58.99
CA ILE A 34 15.63 -34.62 -59.93
C ILE A 34 15.16 -33.95 -61.22
N GLN A 35 14.45 -32.82 -61.13
CA GLN A 35 14.00 -32.07 -62.31
C GLN A 35 15.19 -31.59 -63.15
N ARG A 36 16.20 -30.98 -62.52
CA ARG A 36 17.41 -30.50 -63.23
C ARG A 36 18.19 -31.63 -63.89
N GLU A 37 18.41 -32.75 -63.19
CA GLU A 37 19.12 -33.91 -63.74
C GLU A 37 18.35 -34.55 -64.90
N ALA A 38 17.02 -34.66 -64.77
CA ALA A 38 16.17 -35.22 -65.82
C ALA A 38 16.22 -34.37 -67.10
N ASP A 39 16.11 -33.05 -66.97
CA ASP A 39 16.19 -32.12 -68.10
C ASP A 39 17.56 -32.19 -68.79
N LEU A 40 18.65 -32.24 -67.99
CA LEU A 40 20.01 -32.40 -68.50
C LEU A 40 20.20 -33.71 -69.28
N LEU A 41 19.70 -34.83 -68.76
CA LEU A 41 19.79 -36.13 -69.42
C LEU A 41 19.02 -36.17 -70.75
N VAL A 42 17.83 -35.55 -70.78
CA VAL A 42 17.03 -35.45 -72.00
C VAL A 42 17.74 -34.60 -73.05
N GLU A 43 18.25 -33.42 -72.67
CA GLU A 43 18.97 -32.53 -73.60
C GLU A 43 20.28 -33.14 -74.10
N GLN A 44 21.05 -33.82 -73.26
CA GLN A 44 22.26 -34.55 -73.68
C GLN A 44 21.94 -35.62 -74.73
N ASN A 45 20.86 -36.38 -74.53
CA ASN A 45 20.42 -37.38 -75.51
C ASN A 45 19.93 -36.74 -76.82
N LYS A 46 19.20 -35.62 -76.75
CA LYS A 46 18.83 -34.86 -77.97
C LYS A 46 20.06 -34.40 -78.73
N VAL A 47 21.08 -33.88 -78.05
CA VAL A 47 22.35 -33.46 -78.70
C VAL A 47 23.05 -34.65 -79.36
N ALA A 48 23.10 -35.81 -78.69
CA ALA A 48 23.65 -37.03 -79.27
C ALA A 48 22.87 -37.48 -80.51
N ALA A 49 21.53 -37.47 -80.46
CA ALA A 49 20.66 -37.80 -81.59
C ALA A 49 20.82 -36.82 -82.77
N ARG A 50 20.94 -35.51 -82.50
CA ARG A 50 21.22 -34.49 -83.54
C ARG A 50 22.57 -34.73 -84.21
N ARG A 51 23.64 -35.02 -83.45
CA ARG A 51 24.97 -35.33 -83.99
C ARG A 51 24.95 -36.60 -84.85
N LEU A 52 24.31 -37.66 -84.37
CA LEU A 52 24.15 -38.89 -85.13
C LEU A 52 23.38 -38.63 -86.44
N THR A 53 22.27 -37.90 -86.37
CA THR A 53 21.47 -37.53 -87.54
C THR A 53 22.27 -36.71 -88.55
N ALA A 54 23.07 -35.74 -88.09
CA ALA A 54 23.93 -34.96 -88.96
C ALA A 54 24.97 -35.83 -89.70
N THR A 55 25.61 -36.78 -89.00
CA THR A 55 26.54 -37.73 -89.62
C THR A 55 25.84 -38.63 -90.65
N LEU A 56 24.63 -39.11 -90.34
CA LEU A 56 23.83 -39.91 -91.27
C LEU A 56 23.46 -39.14 -92.53
N VAL A 57 22.96 -37.91 -92.36
CA VAL A 57 22.56 -37.04 -93.47
C VAL A 57 23.78 -36.69 -94.33
N ALA A 58 24.93 -36.38 -93.74
CA ALA A 58 26.17 -36.11 -94.48
C ALA A 58 26.64 -37.32 -95.29
N SER A 59 26.51 -38.54 -94.74
CA SER A 59 26.83 -39.79 -95.45
C SER A 59 25.89 -40.03 -96.64
N ILE A 60 24.57 -39.84 -96.42
CA ILE A 60 23.55 -39.95 -97.47
C ILE A 60 23.78 -38.92 -98.58
N GLU A 61 24.04 -37.66 -98.20
CA GLU A 61 24.32 -36.57 -99.13
C GLU A 61 25.62 -36.84 -99.93
N GLY A 62 26.66 -37.36 -99.30
CA GLY A 62 27.90 -37.76 -99.96
C GLY A 62 27.68 -38.84 -101.01
N ALA A 63 26.93 -39.90 -100.68
CA ALA A 63 26.58 -40.95 -101.63
C ALA A 63 25.71 -40.43 -102.79
N MET A 64 24.79 -39.50 -102.50
CA MET A 64 23.98 -38.82 -103.51
C MET A 64 24.82 -37.97 -104.48
N LEU A 65 25.82 -37.24 -103.98
CA LEU A 65 26.72 -36.40 -104.79
C LEU A 65 27.69 -37.22 -105.65
N GLN A 66 27.93 -38.47 -105.27
CA GLN A 66 28.71 -39.44 -106.05
C GLN A 66 27.84 -40.29 -106.98
N GLU A 67 26.54 -40.00 -107.08
CA GLU A 67 25.58 -40.73 -107.93
C GLU A 67 25.52 -42.24 -107.62
N ARG A 68 25.71 -42.60 -106.35
CA ARG A 68 25.71 -43.99 -105.85
C ARG A 68 24.48 -44.31 -104.98
N PRO A 69 23.29 -44.51 -105.59
CA PRO A 69 22.06 -44.81 -104.84
C PRO A 69 22.07 -46.19 -104.17
N ASP A 70 22.95 -47.10 -104.60
CA ASP A 70 23.21 -48.41 -103.97
C ASP A 70 23.78 -48.25 -102.56
N VAL A 71 24.77 -47.37 -102.38
CA VAL A 71 25.38 -47.10 -101.06
C VAL A 71 24.36 -46.52 -100.09
N THR A 72 23.54 -45.57 -100.54
CA THR A 72 22.47 -45.00 -99.71
C THR A 72 21.46 -46.05 -99.27
N ARG A 73 21.05 -46.97 -100.16
CA ARG A 73 20.13 -48.07 -99.81
C ARG A 73 20.73 -49.02 -98.79
N THR A 74 21.98 -49.43 -98.99
CA THR A 74 22.68 -50.32 -98.05
C THR A 74 22.80 -49.67 -96.67
N VAL A 75 23.20 -48.39 -96.60
CA VAL A 75 23.30 -47.64 -95.34
C VAL A 75 21.94 -47.55 -94.63
N ILE A 76 20.84 -47.24 -95.34
CA ILE A 76 19.49 -47.21 -94.74
C ILE A 76 19.09 -48.59 -94.21
N GLN A 77 19.36 -49.65 -94.97
CA GLN A 77 19.00 -51.01 -94.58
C GLN A 77 19.81 -51.50 -93.38
N GLU A 78 21.11 -51.23 -93.34
CA GLU A 78 21.98 -51.56 -92.20
C GLU A 78 21.58 -50.77 -90.95
N LEU A 79 21.22 -49.49 -91.09
CA LEU A 79 20.78 -48.68 -89.96
C LEU A 79 19.44 -49.15 -89.39
N ARG A 80 18.50 -49.57 -90.26
CA ARG A 80 17.23 -50.17 -89.81
C ARG A 80 17.43 -51.49 -89.07
N GLN A 81 18.54 -52.20 -89.30
CA GLN A 81 18.80 -53.52 -88.70
C GLN A 81 19.72 -53.45 -87.46
N ASN A 82 20.69 -52.53 -87.42
CA ASN A 82 21.80 -52.57 -86.45
C ASN A 82 22.02 -51.26 -85.67
N SER A 83 21.16 -50.24 -85.81
CA SER A 83 21.34 -48.93 -85.17
C SER A 83 20.37 -48.69 -84.00
N PRO A 84 20.73 -47.88 -82.98
CA PRO A 84 19.80 -47.42 -81.93
C PRO A 84 18.70 -46.46 -82.42
N VAL A 85 18.52 -46.35 -83.74
CA VAL A 85 17.53 -45.48 -84.38
C VAL A 85 16.35 -46.35 -84.81
N ASP A 86 15.21 -46.18 -84.15
CA ASP A 86 14.00 -46.98 -84.41
C ASP A 86 13.42 -46.79 -85.81
N ALA A 87 13.60 -45.60 -86.42
CA ALA A 87 13.22 -45.38 -87.81
C ALA A 87 14.12 -44.34 -88.50
N VAL A 88 14.64 -44.71 -89.68
CA VAL A 88 15.25 -43.79 -90.64
C VAL A 88 14.47 -43.92 -91.95
N ASP A 89 13.81 -42.84 -92.36
CA ASP A 89 13.04 -42.76 -93.58
C ASP A 89 13.47 -41.53 -94.37
N ILE A 90 13.55 -41.65 -95.69
CA ILE A 90 13.84 -40.51 -96.56
C ILE A 90 12.59 -40.25 -97.38
N TYR A 91 12.06 -39.03 -97.32
CA TYR A 91 10.90 -38.64 -98.10
C TYR A 91 11.32 -37.68 -99.21
N ARG A 92 10.88 -37.93 -100.44
CA ARG A 92 10.97 -36.95 -101.53
C ARG A 92 10.20 -35.69 -101.15
N ARG A 93 10.48 -34.55 -101.80
CA ARG A 93 9.68 -33.31 -101.68
C ARG A 93 8.16 -33.55 -101.79
N THR A 94 7.73 -34.53 -102.59
CA THR A 94 6.31 -34.89 -102.77
C THR A 94 5.67 -35.57 -101.56
N GLY A 95 6.46 -35.90 -100.52
CA GLY A 95 6.05 -36.64 -99.35
C GLY A 95 6.04 -38.17 -99.53
N MET A 96 6.41 -38.68 -100.70
CA MET A 96 6.57 -40.12 -100.94
C MET A 96 7.94 -40.61 -100.43
N GLU A 97 7.97 -41.75 -99.75
CA GLU A 97 9.22 -42.35 -99.28
C GLU A 97 10.14 -42.71 -100.47
N ALA A 98 11.36 -42.19 -100.46
CA ALA A 98 12.41 -42.48 -101.43
C ALA A 98 13.10 -43.81 -101.10
N PHE A 99 13.79 -44.39 -102.09
CA PHE A 99 14.59 -45.61 -101.96
C PHE A 99 13.82 -46.91 -101.63
N THR A 100 12.48 -46.86 -101.54
CA THR A 100 11.62 -48.05 -101.48
C THR A 100 11.27 -48.56 -102.87
N ASP A 101 10.80 -47.67 -103.75
CA ASP A 101 10.49 -47.95 -105.15
C ASP A 101 11.74 -47.89 -106.07
N LEU A 102 11.59 -48.19 -107.36
CA LEU A 102 12.68 -48.07 -108.34
C LEU A 102 12.82 -46.67 -108.95
N THR A 103 11.89 -45.75 -108.65
CA THR A 103 11.78 -44.45 -109.31
C THR A 103 13.06 -43.61 -109.16
N THR A 104 13.63 -43.52 -107.96
CA THR A 104 14.89 -42.78 -107.75
C THR A 104 16.05 -43.40 -108.54
N ALA A 105 16.13 -44.72 -108.62
CA ALA A 105 17.23 -45.39 -109.30
C ALA A 105 17.11 -45.29 -110.83
N MET A 106 15.88 -45.33 -111.35
CA MET A 106 15.60 -45.12 -112.77
C MET A 106 15.87 -43.68 -113.22
N GLU A 107 15.58 -42.68 -112.38
CA GLU A 107 15.93 -41.27 -112.64
C GLU A 107 17.45 -41.06 -112.68
N VAL A 108 18.20 -41.71 -111.79
CA VAL A 108 19.67 -41.63 -111.79
C VAL A 108 20.25 -42.39 -113.00
N ASP A 109 19.75 -43.59 -113.31
CA ASP A 109 20.21 -44.38 -114.46
C ASP A 109 20.01 -43.64 -115.80
N LYS A 110 18.87 -42.97 -115.96
CA LYS A 110 18.55 -42.18 -117.16
C LYS A 110 19.52 -41.01 -117.37
N ASN A 111 20.02 -40.39 -116.30
CA ASN A 111 20.78 -39.15 -116.37
C ASN A 111 22.31 -39.36 -116.22
N ALA A 112 22.74 -40.36 -115.44
CA ALA A 112 24.14 -40.63 -115.12
C ALA A 112 24.66 -41.98 -115.66
N GLY A 113 23.78 -42.90 -116.07
CA GLY A 113 24.15 -44.22 -116.59
C GLY A 113 24.71 -45.16 -115.51
N LEU A 114 23.84 -45.90 -114.82
CA LEU A 114 24.27 -46.82 -113.77
C LEU A 114 24.84 -48.12 -114.38
N ALA A 115 25.90 -48.66 -113.78
CA ALA A 115 26.41 -49.97 -114.18
C ALA A 115 25.32 -51.06 -114.03
N PRO A 116 25.19 -52.00 -114.97
CA PRO A 116 24.14 -53.03 -114.95
C PRO A 116 24.10 -53.85 -113.65
N GLU A 117 25.25 -54.08 -113.03
CA GLU A 117 25.40 -54.78 -111.74
C GLU A 117 24.78 -54.00 -110.58
N VAL A 118 24.97 -52.67 -110.55
CA VAL A 118 24.40 -51.75 -109.54
C VAL A 118 22.88 -51.74 -109.66
N MET A 119 22.35 -51.64 -110.88
CA MET A 119 20.90 -51.66 -111.12
C MET A 119 20.28 -53.02 -110.77
N SER A 120 20.99 -54.13 -111.01
CA SER A 120 20.55 -55.48 -110.60
C SER A 120 20.46 -55.61 -109.08
N ASN A 121 21.47 -55.11 -108.34
CA ASN A 121 21.47 -55.12 -106.87
C ASN A 121 20.35 -54.26 -106.30
N ILE A 122 20.12 -53.07 -106.88
CA ILE A 122 19.01 -52.19 -106.47
C ILE A 122 17.64 -52.85 -106.69
N LYS A 123 17.44 -53.56 -107.80
CA LYS A 123 16.20 -54.31 -108.09
C LYS A 123 15.92 -55.41 -107.06
N LYS A 124 16.95 -56.09 -106.56
CA LYS A 124 16.82 -57.10 -105.49
C LYS A 124 16.37 -56.50 -104.15
N MET A 125 16.60 -55.20 -103.94
CA MET A 125 16.24 -54.47 -102.72
C MET A 125 14.92 -53.69 -102.86
N ALA A 126 14.22 -53.78 -103.99
CA ALA A 126 13.00 -53.02 -104.23
C ALA A 126 11.82 -53.53 -103.40
N GLN A 127 11.04 -52.60 -102.85
CA GLN A 127 9.82 -52.86 -102.09
C GLN A 127 8.65 -52.08 -102.71
N PRO A 128 7.38 -52.46 -102.43
CA PRO A 128 6.24 -51.64 -102.85
C PRO A 128 6.36 -50.18 -102.35
N PRO A 129 5.78 -49.21 -103.08
CA PRO A 129 5.94 -47.79 -102.76
C PRO A 129 5.58 -47.48 -101.30
N GLY A 130 6.50 -46.81 -100.59
CA GLY A 130 6.30 -46.45 -99.19
C GLY A 130 5.13 -45.48 -98.95
N LYS A 131 4.69 -45.37 -97.69
CA LYS A 131 3.54 -44.52 -97.32
C LYS A 131 3.87 -43.04 -97.48
N LYS A 132 2.91 -42.25 -97.97
CA LYS A 132 3.03 -40.79 -98.02
C LYS A 132 3.03 -40.20 -96.61
N ILE A 133 3.98 -39.33 -96.30
CA ILE A 133 4.02 -38.61 -95.02
C ILE A 133 3.05 -37.41 -95.08
N ASN A 134 2.15 -37.35 -94.10
CA ASN A 134 1.24 -36.23 -93.87
C ASN A 134 1.55 -35.61 -92.50
N ASP A 135 2.72 -35.01 -92.38
CA ASP A 135 3.24 -34.43 -91.13
C ASP A 135 3.45 -32.92 -91.30
N PRO A 136 2.86 -32.06 -90.45
CA PRO A 136 3.09 -30.61 -90.48
C PRO A 136 4.57 -30.21 -90.35
N LEU A 137 5.36 -30.99 -89.61
CA LEU A 137 6.81 -30.74 -89.46
C LEU A 137 7.56 -31.03 -90.77
N PHE A 138 7.11 -32.01 -91.54
CA PHE A 138 7.68 -32.29 -92.86
C PHE A 138 7.43 -31.12 -93.82
N ALA A 139 6.20 -30.59 -93.87
CA ALA A 139 5.89 -29.42 -94.68
C ALA A 139 6.77 -28.21 -94.31
N ARG A 140 6.90 -27.92 -93.00
CA ARG A 140 7.77 -26.85 -92.50
C ARG A 140 9.24 -27.07 -92.83
N ALA A 141 9.74 -28.30 -92.76
CA ALA A 141 11.13 -28.62 -93.12
C ALA A 141 11.41 -28.33 -94.61
N VAL A 142 10.45 -28.62 -95.48
CA VAL A 142 10.55 -28.33 -96.93
C VAL A 142 10.47 -26.82 -97.21
N GLU A 143 9.58 -26.10 -96.52
CA GLU A 143 9.36 -24.66 -96.72
C GLU A 143 10.51 -23.80 -96.18
N THR A 144 10.98 -24.10 -94.96
CA THR A 144 11.97 -23.26 -94.26
C THR A 144 13.42 -23.66 -94.53
N VAL A 145 13.65 -24.83 -95.15
CA VAL A 145 14.98 -25.42 -95.34
C VAL A 145 15.75 -25.58 -94.02
N ALA A 146 15.03 -25.61 -92.88
CA ALA A 146 15.59 -25.75 -91.54
C ALA A 146 15.23 -27.09 -90.92
N ILE A 147 16.14 -27.61 -90.08
CA ILE A 147 15.91 -28.84 -89.31
C ILE A 147 14.70 -28.63 -88.39
N GLN A 148 13.74 -29.55 -88.44
CA GLN A 148 12.61 -29.57 -87.52
C GLN A 148 12.79 -30.70 -86.51
N GLU A 149 12.41 -30.44 -85.26
CA GLU A 149 12.48 -31.44 -84.19
C GLU A 149 11.18 -31.49 -83.40
N ALA A 150 10.80 -32.68 -82.96
CA ALA A 150 9.66 -32.88 -82.09
C ALA A 150 9.82 -34.11 -81.20
N LEU A 151 9.17 -34.07 -80.04
CA LEU A 151 8.98 -35.23 -79.20
C LEU A 151 7.56 -35.76 -79.43
N GLU A 152 7.44 -36.88 -80.11
CA GLU A 152 6.16 -37.49 -80.45
C GLU A 152 5.90 -38.71 -79.57
N THR A 153 4.63 -38.99 -79.26
CA THR A 153 4.26 -40.23 -78.56
C THR A 153 3.55 -41.15 -79.54
N ARG A 154 4.08 -42.36 -79.75
CA ARG A 154 3.52 -43.37 -80.66
C ARG A 154 3.40 -44.68 -79.90
N GLY A 155 2.18 -45.23 -79.80
CA GLY A 155 1.93 -46.50 -79.08
C GLY A 155 2.28 -46.48 -77.58
N GLY A 156 2.35 -45.30 -76.95
CA GLY A 156 2.76 -45.13 -75.56
C GLY A 156 4.26 -44.86 -75.36
N THR A 157 5.08 -45.08 -76.38
CA THR A 157 6.53 -44.79 -76.37
C THR A 157 6.78 -43.37 -76.90
N ARG A 158 7.69 -42.63 -76.24
CA ARG A 158 8.09 -41.30 -76.69
C ARG A 158 9.29 -41.38 -77.63
N TYR A 159 9.18 -40.78 -78.80
CA TYR A 159 10.23 -40.72 -79.81
C TYR A 159 10.69 -39.27 -80.01
N PHE A 160 12.00 -39.06 -80.03
CA PHE A 160 12.58 -37.83 -80.51
C PHE A 160 12.77 -37.94 -82.03
N THR A 161 12.00 -37.14 -82.78
CA THR A 161 11.98 -37.15 -84.24
C THR A 161 12.66 -35.91 -84.77
N LEU A 162 13.62 -36.11 -85.66
CA LEU A 162 14.34 -35.08 -86.41
C LEU A 162 14.00 -35.19 -87.88
N LEU A 163 13.60 -34.08 -88.48
CA LEU A 163 13.39 -33.95 -89.92
C LEU A 163 14.43 -33.00 -90.49
N THR A 164 15.38 -33.55 -91.23
CA THR A 164 16.51 -32.81 -91.80
C THR A 164 16.34 -32.69 -93.31
N PRO A 165 16.13 -31.48 -93.86
CA PRO A 165 16.05 -31.28 -95.30
C PRO A 165 17.42 -31.44 -95.96
N ILE A 166 17.48 -32.20 -97.06
CA ILE A 166 18.63 -32.27 -97.97
C ILE A 166 18.45 -31.21 -99.05
N GLN A 167 19.41 -30.29 -99.12
CA GLN A 167 19.38 -29.19 -100.08
C GLN A 167 19.69 -29.67 -101.50
N ASN A 168 19.02 -29.07 -102.48
CA ASN A 168 19.23 -29.34 -103.90
C ASN A 168 20.43 -28.52 -104.42
N LYS A 169 21.64 -29.03 -104.18
CA LYS A 169 22.91 -28.43 -104.66
C LYS A 169 23.02 -28.48 -106.19
N GLU A 170 23.86 -27.63 -106.78
CA GLU A 170 24.06 -27.55 -108.25
C GLU A 170 24.35 -28.92 -108.89
N ARG A 171 25.21 -29.74 -108.28
CA ARG A 171 25.51 -31.10 -108.75
C ARG A 171 24.28 -32.04 -108.74
N CYS A 172 23.29 -31.79 -107.89
CA CYS A 172 22.06 -32.58 -107.81
C CYS A 172 21.04 -32.21 -108.90
N GLN A 173 21.15 -31.01 -109.49
CA GLN A 173 20.13 -30.47 -110.42
C GLN A 173 20.10 -31.20 -111.76
N GLY A 174 21.21 -31.83 -112.18
CA GLY A 174 21.25 -32.64 -113.40
C GLY A 174 20.28 -33.83 -113.38
N CYS A 175 20.06 -34.42 -112.20
CA CYS A 175 19.12 -35.53 -112.03
C CYS A 175 17.74 -35.11 -111.51
N HIS A 176 17.65 -34.00 -110.77
CA HIS A 176 16.43 -33.62 -110.03
C HIS A 176 15.76 -32.32 -110.50
N GLY A 177 16.37 -31.55 -111.39
CA GLY A 177 15.90 -30.22 -111.78
C GLY A 177 16.28 -29.13 -110.77
N SER A 178 16.17 -27.86 -111.18
CA SER A 178 16.56 -26.68 -110.40
C SER A 178 15.36 -25.89 -109.82
N ASP A 179 14.14 -26.40 -109.97
CA ASP A 179 12.87 -25.76 -109.59
C ASP A 179 12.57 -25.78 -108.08
N HIS A 180 13.43 -26.41 -107.27
CA HIS A 180 13.23 -26.54 -105.84
C HIS A 180 14.53 -26.54 -105.02
N GLN A 181 14.46 -26.03 -103.78
CA GLN A 181 15.60 -25.93 -102.86
C GLN A 181 15.80 -27.17 -101.97
N VAL A 182 14.75 -27.95 -101.70
CA VAL A 182 14.83 -29.17 -100.86
C VAL A 182 14.46 -30.39 -101.70
N ARG A 183 15.41 -31.32 -101.87
CA ARG A 183 15.24 -32.54 -102.67
C ARG A 183 14.47 -33.61 -101.90
N ALA A 184 14.91 -33.83 -100.66
CA ALA A 184 14.37 -34.84 -99.78
C ALA A 184 14.44 -34.36 -98.33
N VAL A 185 13.65 -34.97 -97.47
CA VAL A 185 13.73 -34.77 -96.02
C VAL A 185 14.02 -36.13 -95.40
N VAL A 186 15.11 -36.21 -94.64
CA VAL A 186 15.45 -37.40 -93.86
C VAL A 186 14.76 -37.28 -92.51
N ARG A 187 13.89 -38.24 -92.20
CA ARG A 187 13.26 -38.40 -90.90
C ARG A 187 14.03 -39.44 -90.10
N VAL A 188 14.54 -39.03 -88.96
CA VAL A 188 15.20 -39.89 -87.97
C VAL A 188 14.37 -39.87 -86.70
N ALA A 189 13.87 -41.02 -86.26
CA ALA A 189 13.16 -41.15 -84.99
C ALA A 189 13.93 -42.08 -84.03
N THR A 190 14.18 -41.60 -82.82
CA THR A 190 14.91 -42.32 -81.77
C THR A 190 14.05 -42.44 -80.52
N SER A 191 13.90 -43.64 -79.96
CA SER A 191 13.15 -43.88 -78.73
C SER A 191 13.82 -43.22 -77.53
N MET A 192 13.01 -42.49 -76.76
CA MET A 192 13.40 -41.88 -75.49
C MET A 192 13.08 -42.79 -74.30
N GLU A 193 12.56 -44.00 -74.53
CA GLU A 193 12.22 -44.95 -73.46
C GLU A 193 13.42 -45.31 -72.58
N PRO A 194 14.62 -45.61 -73.12
CA PRO A 194 15.79 -45.88 -72.29
C PRO A 194 16.18 -44.68 -71.43
N VAL A 195 15.99 -43.46 -71.96
CA VAL A 195 16.28 -42.21 -71.26
C VAL A 195 15.30 -41.99 -70.12
N PHE A 196 13.99 -42.15 -70.35
CA PHE A 196 12.98 -42.00 -69.31
C PHE A 196 13.05 -43.10 -68.25
N ALA A 197 13.40 -44.33 -68.63
CA ALA A 197 13.67 -45.41 -67.69
C ALA A 197 14.87 -45.08 -66.79
N GLU A 198 15.95 -44.51 -67.35
CA GLU A 198 17.10 -44.04 -66.56
C GLU A 198 16.71 -42.92 -65.60
N VAL A 199 15.92 -41.93 -66.08
CA VAL A 199 15.38 -40.86 -65.23
C VAL A 199 14.53 -41.43 -64.09
N ALA A 200 13.70 -42.44 -64.35
CA ALA A 200 12.90 -43.10 -63.32
C ALA A 200 13.75 -43.86 -62.29
N ARG A 201 14.80 -44.55 -62.74
CA ARG A 201 15.79 -45.21 -61.86
C ARG A 201 16.51 -44.20 -60.97
N HIS A 202 17.02 -43.11 -61.57
CA HIS A 202 17.65 -42.01 -60.86
C HIS A 202 16.72 -41.38 -59.82
N ARG A 203 15.48 -41.07 -60.21
CA ARG A 203 14.45 -40.55 -59.30
C ARG A 203 14.23 -41.48 -58.11
N ASN A 204 13.98 -42.77 -58.35
CA ASN A 204 13.70 -43.72 -57.26
C ASN A 204 14.91 -43.89 -56.33
N ARG A 205 16.13 -43.93 -56.88
CA ARG A 205 17.37 -43.97 -56.09
C ARG A 205 17.52 -42.72 -55.20
N GLN A 206 17.30 -41.53 -55.77
CA GLN A 206 17.40 -40.27 -55.02
C GLN A 206 16.33 -40.18 -53.92
N LEU A 207 15.10 -40.63 -54.19
CA LEU A 207 14.05 -40.69 -53.16
C LEU A 207 14.40 -41.65 -52.02
N ALA A 208 14.97 -42.83 -52.33
CA ALA A 208 15.39 -43.79 -51.32
C ALA A 208 16.54 -43.25 -50.45
N ILE A 209 17.56 -42.64 -51.07
CA ILE A 209 18.66 -41.97 -50.36
C ILE A 209 18.10 -40.87 -49.47
N GLY A 210 17.21 -40.02 -49.99
CA GLY A 210 16.62 -38.93 -49.22
C GLY A 210 15.82 -39.38 -48.01
N LEU A 211 15.00 -40.43 -48.15
CA LEU A 211 14.27 -41.00 -47.02
C LEU A 211 15.24 -41.51 -45.93
N LEU A 212 16.29 -42.22 -46.31
CA LEU A 212 17.27 -42.74 -45.37
C LEU A 212 18.03 -41.62 -44.66
N THR A 213 18.40 -40.55 -45.39
CA THR A 213 19.02 -39.36 -44.81
C THR A 213 18.10 -38.65 -43.82
N ILE A 214 16.81 -38.48 -44.12
CA ILE A 214 15.83 -37.87 -43.22
C ILE A 214 15.69 -38.68 -41.92
N VAL A 215 15.58 -40.01 -42.03
CA VAL A 215 15.45 -40.91 -40.87
C VAL A 215 16.71 -40.84 -40.00
N ALA A 216 17.90 -40.94 -40.60
CA ALA A 216 19.16 -40.89 -39.88
C ALA A 216 19.38 -39.52 -39.20
N ALA A 217 19.17 -38.42 -39.93
CA ALA A 217 19.29 -37.07 -39.40
C ALA A 217 18.27 -36.80 -38.28
N GLY A 218 17.02 -37.23 -38.47
CA GLY A 218 15.95 -37.13 -37.47
C GLY A 218 16.28 -37.88 -36.19
N ALA A 219 16.83 -39.09 -36.29
CA ALA A 219 17.26 -39.88 -35.13
C ALA A 219 18.40 -39.19 -34.37
N VAL A 220 19.44 -38.72 -35.07
CA VAL A 220 20.58 -38.03 -34.46
C VAL A 220 20.14 -36.72 -33.79
N LEU A 221 19.35 -35.90 -34.47
CA LEU A 221 18.80 -34.65 -33.93
C LEU A 221 17.92 -34.90 -32.70
N THR A 222 17.08 -35.93 -32.73
CA THR A 222 16.21 -36.28 -31.58
C THR A 222 17.02 -36.70 -30.37
N VAL A 223 18.01 -37.59 -30.54
CA VAL A 223 18.90 -38.02 -29.44
C VAL A 223 19.69 -36.84 -28.87
N THR A 224 20.19 -35.97 -29.75
CA THR A 224 20.97 -34.78 -29.37
C THR A 224 20.11 -33.80 -28.58
N MET A 225 18.93 -33.46 -29.10
CA MET A 225 17.95 -32.60 -28.42
C MET A 225 17.52 -33.19 -27.07
N GLN A 226 17.37 -34.51 -26.99
CA GLN A 226 17.03 -35.19 -25.75
C GLN A 226 18.12 -35.06 -24.68
N ARG A 227 19.40 -35.13 -25.08
CA ARG A 227 20.54 -35.01 -24.18
C ARG A 227 20.82 -33.57 -23.76
N ILE A 228 20.78 -32.63 -24.70
CA ILE A 228 21.18 -31.24 -24.48
C ILE A 228 20.06 -30.42 -23.85
N VAL A 229 18.79 -30.60 -24.26
CA VAL A 229 17.69 -29.73 -23.82
C VAL A 229 16.71 -30.43 -22.88
N LEU A 230 16.11 -31.55 -23.32
CA LEU A 230 15.01 -32.17 -22.57
C LEU A 230 15.44 -32.74 -21.20
N ARG A 231 16.62 -33.34 -21.10
CA ARG A 231 17.13 -33.90 -19.84
C ARG A 231 17.42 -32.82 -18.78
N PRO A 232 18.22 -31.77 -19.07
CA PRO A 232 18.46 -30.69 -18.11
C PRO A 232 17.18 -29.98 -17.66
N VAL A 233 16.27 -29.66 -18.58
CA VAL A 233 14.99 -29.01 -18.25
C VAL A 233 14.17 -29.89 -17.29
N ALA A 234 14.14 -31.19 -17.50
CA ALA A 234 13.42 -32.09 -16.61
C ALA A 234 14.09 -32.25 -15.24
N GLN A 235 15.42 -32.17 -15.15
CA GLN A 235 16.14 -32.17 -13.87
C GLN A 235 15.88 -30.87 -13.09
N LEU A 236 15.90 -29.72 -13.77
CA LEU A 236 15.53 -28.42 -13.20
C LEU A 236 14.09 -28.44 -12.64
N ALA A 237 13.13 -28.98 -13.40
CA ALA A 237 11.74 -29.10 -12.95
C ALA A 237 11.59 -29.99 -11.70
N MET A 238 12.37 -31.08 -11.60
CA MET A 238 12.39 -31.93 -10.41
C MET A 238 12.99 -31.21 -9.20
N ALA A 239 14.08 -30.46 -9.39
CA ALA A 239 14.70 -29.66 -8.34
C ALA A 239 13.75 -28.56 -7.82
N ALA A 240 13.06 -27.86 -8.73
CA ALA A 240 12.05 -26.86 -8.38
C ALA A 240 10.90 -27.45 -7.55
N ARG A 241 10.46 -28.66 -7.88
CA ARG A 241 9.42 -29.33 -7.10
C ARG A 241 9.89 -29.70 -5.69
N ARG A 242 11.10 -30.23 -5.52
CA ARG A 242 11.67 -30.56 -4.19
C ARG A 242 11.78 -29.31 -3.31
N VAL A 243 12.21 -28.20 -3.88
CA VAL A 243 12.23 -26.89 -3.19
C VAL A 243 10.82 -26.47 -2.77
N GLY A 244 9.82 -26.66 -3.64
CA GLY A 244 8.42 -26.43 -3.31
C GLY A 244 7.87 -27.35 -2.20
N GLU A 245 8.46 -28.53 -2.03
CA GLU A 245 8.14 -29.48 -0.95
C GLU A 245 8.94 -29.19 0.35
N GLY A 246 9.76 -28.13 0.37
CA GLY A 246 10.51 -27.66 1.54
C GLY A 246 11.97 -28.12 1.61
N ASP A 247 12.46 -28.86 0.60
CA ASP A 247 13.86 -29.28 0.52
C ASP A 247 14.70 -28.24 -0.25
N PHE A 248 15.24 -27.27 0.50
CA PHE A 248 16.11 -26.22 -0.06
C PHE A 248 17.55 -26.69 -0.36
N SER A 249 17.89 -27.94 -0.06
CA SER A 249 19.19 -28.54 -0.43
C SER A 249 19.23 -29.01 -1.88
N ALA A 250 18.06 -29.14 -2.52
CA ALA A 250 17.99 -29.55 -3.91
C ALA A 250 18.72 -28.55 -4.82
N ARG A 251 19.46 -29.07 -5.79
CA ARG A 251 20.22 -28.29 -6.77
C ARG A 251 19.85 -28.71 -8.19
N ALA A 252 19.78 -27.73 -9.06
CA ALA A 252 19.66 -27.93 -10.50
C ALA A 252 21.05 -28.09 -11.15
N PRO A 253 21.15 -28.84 -12.25
CA PRO A 253 22.39 -28.96 -13.01
C PRO A 253 22.78 -27.62 -13.63
N ALA A 254 24.01 -27.17 -13.39
CA ALA A 254 24.54 -25.88 -13.86
C ALA A 254 25.85 -26.03 -14.66
N THR A 255 26.13 -27.22 -15.19
CA THR A 255 27.40 -27.52 -15.87
C THR A 255 27.47 -27.04 -17.33
N ALA A 256 26.32 -26.71 -17.94
CA ALA A 256 26.28 -26.21 -19.30
C ALA A 256 26.72 -24.73 -19.37
N ARG A 257 27.36 -24.32 -20.47
CA ARG A 257 27.81 -22.92 -20.70
C ARG A 257 26.79 -22.10 -21.51
N ASP A 258 25.53 -22.54 -21.52
CA ASP A 258 24.42 -21.94 -22.26
C ASP A 258 23.40 -21.30 -21.30
N GLU A 259 22.27 -20.84 -21.85
CA GLU A 259 21.17 -20.24 -21.10
C GLU A 259 20.55 -21.23 -20.08
N LEU A 260 20.59 -22.53 -20.36
CA LEU A 260 20.11 -23.56 -19.43
C LEU A 260 21.04 -23.70 -18.22
N GLY A 261 22.35 -23.61 -18.44
CA GLY A 261 23.35 -23.55 -17.37
C GLY A 261 23.20 -22.30 -16.51
N GLN A 262 23.04 -21.13 -17.13
CA GLN A 262 22.78 -19.87 -16.40
C GLN A 262 21.49 -19.95 -15.56
N LEU A 263 20.43 -20.53 -16.12
CA LEU A 263 19.18 -20.76 -15.40
C LEU A 263 19.36 -21.73 -14.22
N GLY A 264 20.17 -22.78 -14.39
CA GLY A 264 20.55 -23.69 -13.31
C GLY A 264 21.29 -22.98 -12.17
N THR A 265 22.25 -22.10 -12.48
CA THR A 265 22.97 -21.29 -11.49
C THR A 265 22.02 -20.32 -10.78
N ALA A 266 21.22 -19.56 -11.52
CA ALA A 266 20.26 -18.62 -10.94
C ALA A 266 19.22 -19.32 -10.04
N PHE A 267 18.78 -20.52 -10.43
CA PHE A 267 17.92 -21.35 -9.59
C PHE A 267 18.62 -21.75 -8.29
N ASN A 268 19.87 -22.20 -8.36
CA ASN A 268 20.65 -22.59 -7.18
C ASN A 268 20.86 -21.41 -6.22
N ASP A 269 21.23 -20.24 -6.72
CA ASP A 269 21.36 -19.00 -5.93
C ASP A 269 20.06 -18.62 -5.23
N MET A 270 18.92 -18.72 -5.94
CA MET A 270 17.60 -18.48 -5.36
C MET A 270 17.31 -19.47 -4.23
N THR A 271 17.57 -20.76 -4.43
CA THR A 271 17.33 -21.79 -3.40
C THR A 271 18.20 -21.59 -2.16
N GLU A 272 19.44 -21.13 -2.33
CA GLU A 272 20.33 -20.81 -1.21
C GLU A 272 19.84 -19.60 -0.42
N ARG A 273 19.45 -18.52 -1.09
CA ARG A 273 18.86 -17.34 -0.44
C ARG A 273 17.57 -17.69 0.30
N LEU A 274 16.76 -18.58 -0.27
CA LEU A 274 15.51 -19.05 0.34
C LEU A 274 15.79 -19.87 1.61
N ALA A 275 16.81 -20.75 1.59
CA ALA A 275 17.27 -21.48 2.77
C ALA A 275 17.73 -20.53 3.88
N GLN A 276 18.58 -19.54 3.54
CA GLN A 276 19.06 -18.53 4.48
C GLN A 276 17.91 -17.71 5.10
N ALA A 277 16.95 -17.29 4.26
CA ALA A 277 15.78 -16.55 4.72
C ALA A 277 14.92 -17.38 5.68
N TYR A 278 14.73 -18.68 5.40
CA TYR A 278 13.98 -19.58 6.28
C TYR A 278 14.67 -19.72 7.65
N THR A 279 15.98 -19.97 7.67
CA THR A 279 16.75 -20.07 8.94
C THR A 279 16.73 -18.75 9.72
N GLN A 280 16.83 -17.61 9.03
CA GLN A 280 16.73 -16.29 9.66
C GLN A 280 15.34 -16.05 10.28
N LEU A 281 14.28 -16.46 9.59
CA LEU A 281 12.91 -16.36 10.07
C LEU A 281 12.70 -17.22 11.33
N GLU A 282 13.23 -18.44 11.34
CA GLU A 282 13.13 -19.36 12.47
C GLU A 282 13.89 -18.82 13.70
N SER A 283 15.10 -18.26 13.49
CA SER A 283 15.84 -17.55 14.53
C SER A 283 15.05 -16.36 15.09
N LYS A 284 14.45 -15.53 14.23
CA LYS A 284 13.64 -14.37 14.64
C LYS A 284 12.37 -14.79 15.38
N ASN A 285 11.72 -15.86 14.96
CA ASN A 285 10.56 -16.41 15.68
C ASN A 285 10.95 -16.88 17.09
N THR A 286 12.12 -17.48 17.23
CA THR A 286 12.64 -17.93 18.53
C THR A 286 12.95 -16.73 19.43
N GLU A 287 13.63 -15.71 18.90
CA GLU A 287 13.91 -14.45 19.60
C GLU A 287 12.63 -13.75 20.05
N LEU A 288 11.61 -13.71 19.18
CA LEU A 288 10.32 -13.10 19.49
C LEU A 288 9.56 -13.88 20.57
N ALA A 289 9.61 -15.22 20.54
CA ALA A 289 9.01 -16.05 21.57
C ALA A 289 9.64 -15.79 22.96
N THR A 290 10.97 -15.67 23.03
CA THR A 290 11.67 -15.31 24.27
C THR A 290 11.31 -13.90 24.74
N ALA A 291 11.24 -12.93 23.82
CA ALA A 291 10.86 -11.56 24.15
C ALA A 291 9.43 -11.47 24.72
N LEU A 292 8.49 -12.21 24.14
CA LEU A 292 7.11 -12.30 24.63
C LEU A 292 7.04 -12.88 26.04
N GLN A 293 7.83 -13.93 26.32
CA GLN A 293 7.89 -14.54 27.65
C GLN A 293 8.43 -13.55 28.69
N ASN A 294 9.50 -12.82 28.38
CA ASN A 294 10.07 -11.79 29.27
C ASN A 294 9.10 -10.63 29.54
N LEU A 295 8.36 -10.22 28.51
CA LEU A 295 7.32 -9.18 28.65
C LEU A 295 6.17 -9.65 29.53
N GLN A 296 5.73 -10.90 29.38
CA GLN A 296 4.68 -11.48 30.23
C GLN A 296 5.12 -11.53 31.70
N GLU A 297 6.35 -11.96 31.97
CA GLU A 297 6.89 -12.01 33.33
C GLU A 297 7.01 -10.61 33.95
N SER A 298 7.49 -9.64 33.17
CA SER A 298 7.60 -8.24 33.61
C SER A 298 6.22 -7.65 33.91
N ARG A 299 5.21 -7.96 33.09
CA ARG A 299 3.83 -7.53 33.30
C ARG A 299 3.24 -8.13 34.58
N GLN A 300 3.44 -9.42 34.84
CA GLN A 300 2.97 -10.07 36.07
C GLN A 300 3.60 -9.44 37.33
N ARG A 301 4.90 -9.08 37.27
CA ARG A 301 5.55 -8.35 38.37
C ARG A 301 4.94 -6.97 38.58
N LEU A 302 4.62 -6.25 37.51
CA LEU A 302 3.98 -4.94 37.60
C LEU A 302 2.58 -5.04 38.20
N GLU A 303 1.77 -6.00 37.75
CA GLU A 303 0.42 -6.25 38.27
C GLU A 303 0.45 -6.61 39.76
N LEU A 304 1.42 -7.43 40.19
CA LEU A 304 1.63 -7.74 41.61
C LEU A 304 2.01 -6.50 42.42
N LEU A 305 2.89 -5.64 41.90
CA LEU A 305 3.31 -4.40 42.56
C LEU A 305 2.15 -3.41 42.68
N GLU A 306 1.31 -3.28 41.65
CA GLU A 306 0.11 -2.45 41.70
C GLU A 306 -0.91 -2.97 42.71
N GLN A 307 -1.11 -4.29 42.78
CA GLN A 307 -1.99 -4.92 43.76
C GLN A 307 -1.50 -4.70 45.19
N LEU A 308 -0.20 -4.84 45.45
CA LEU A 308 0.42 -4.57 46.75
C LEU A 308 0.33 -3.08 47.13
N LYS A 309 0.58 -2.18 46.17
CA LYS A 309 0.42 -0.73 46.37
C LYS A 309 -1.03 -0.36 46.73
N GLY A 310 -2.01 -0.99 46.07
CA GLY A 310 -3.43 -0.81 46.36
C GLY A 310 -3.81 -1.18 47.79
N GLU A 311 -3.33 -2.34 48.29
CA GLU A 311 -3.60 -2.78 49.66
C GLU A 311 -2.89 -1.92 50.71
N LEU A 312 -1.63 -1.53 50.47
CA LEU A 312 -0.88 -0.68 51.39
C LEU A 312 -1.42 0.76 51.47
N SER A 313 -2.03 1.27 50.40
CA SER A 313 -2.59 2.63 50.37
C SER A 313 -3.71 2.87 51.39
N LYS A 314 -4.42 1.81 51.84
CA LYS A 314 -5.50 1.89 52.82
C LYS A 314 -5.01 2.23 54.24
N PHE A 315 -3.72 2.08 54.51
CA PHE A 315 -3.10 2.30 55.82
C PHE A 315 -2.29 3.60 55.89
N VAL A 316 -2.28 4.40 54.82
CA VAL A 316 -1.50 5.64 54.71
C VAL A 316 -2.47 6.84 54.69
N PRO A 317 -2.30 7.85 55.57
CA PRO A 317 -3.13 9.06 55.55
C PRO A 317 -3.11 9.78 54.19
N GLU A 318 -4.23 10.38 53.79
CA GLU A 318 -4.40 11.01 52.46
C GLU A 318 -3.44 12.21 52.25
N SER A 319 -3.06 12.91 53.32
CA SER A 319 -2.02 13.95 53.27
C SER A 319 -0.65 13.41 52.90
N VAL A 320 -0.27 12.23 53.42
CA VAL A 320 1.00 11.56 53.06
C VAL A 320 0.95 11.05 51.61
N LYS A 321 -0.19 10.51 51.18
CA LYS A 321 -0.40 10.06 49.81
C LYS A 321 -0.28 11.21 48.80
N ARG A 322 -0.94 12.35 49.07
CA ARG A 322 -0.83 13.58 48.26
C ARG A 322 0.60 14.13 48.23
N LEU A 323 1.35 14.01 49.33
CA LEU A 323 2.74 14.44 49.40
C LEU A 323 3.66 13.54 48.54
N LEU A 324 3.49 12.21 48.62
CA LEU A 324 4.24 11.24 47.82
C LEU A 324 3.90 11.30 46.32
N GLU A 325 2.65 11.60 45.95
CA GLU A 325 2.24 11.80 44.55
C GLU A 325 2.85 13.06 43.93
N ARG A 326 3.03 14.14 44.72
CA ARG A 326 3.65 15.39 44.26
C ARG A 326 5.17 15.32 44.18
N ASN A 327 5.81 14.56 45.09
CA ASN A 327 7.25 14.34 45.06
C ASN A 327 7.60 12.94 45.61
N PRO A 328 7.91 11.96 44.74
CA PRO A 328 8.25 10.60 45.15
C PRO A 328 9.49 10.50 46.06
N ASN A 329 10.37 11.50 46.00
CA ASN A 329 11.62 11.59 46.77
C ASN A 329 11.55 12.61 47.92
N ALA A 330 10.35 13.02 48.37
CA ALA A 330 10.23 14.07 49.37
C ALA A 330 10.83 13.67 50.74
N THR A 331 11.89 14.37 51.13
CA THR A 331 12.48 14.35 52.49
C THR A 331 11.66 15.16 53.51
N GLU A 332 10.55 15.79 53.10
CA GLU A 332 9.78 16.78 53.88
C GLU A 332 8.83 16.19 54.95
N LEU A 333 8.92 14.90 55.27
CA LEU A 333 8.07 14.25 56.28
C LEU A 333 8.43 14.60 57.74
N GLU A 334 9.37 15.52 57.97
CA GLU A 334 9.75 15.97 59.31
C GLU A 334 8.65 16.81 60.00
N LYS A 335 8.62 16.80 61.34
CA LYS A 335 7.63 17.55 62.12
C LYS A 335 7.84 19.05 61.97
N LYS A 336 6.83 19.75 61.47
CA LYS A 336 6.80 21.23 61.39
C LYS A 336 5.83 21.79 62.41
N SER A 337 6.17 22.91 63.03
CA SER A 337 5.24 23.65 63.89
C SER A 337 4.22 24.36 63.00
N VAL A 338 2.96 23.94 63.09
CA VAL A 338 1.86 24.49 62.29
C VAL A 338 0.69 24.74 63.22
N GLU A 339 -0.01 25.85 63.00
CA GLU A 339 -1.27 26.09 63.69
C GLU A 339 -2.37 25.19 63.12
N VAL A 340 -3.04 24.44 64.00
CA VAL A 340 -4.06 23.46 63.62
C VAL A 340 -5.27 23.55 64.53
N SER A 341 -6.41 23.09 64.03
CA SER A 341 -7.57 22.77 64.87
C SER A 341 -7.69 21.26 65.00
N VAL A 342 -7.72 20.78 66.24
CA VAL A 342 -7.83 19.35 66.56
C VAL A 342 -9.23 19.09 67.06
N LEU A 343 -9.95 18.17 66.40
CA LEU A 343 -11.22 17.63 66.85
C LEU A 343 -10.95 16.25 67.44
N PHE A 344 -11.30 16.09 68.72
CA PHE A 344 -11.35 14.79 69.37
C PHE A 344 -12.82 14.43 69.54
N LEU A 345 -13.20 13.23 69.10
CA LEU A 345 -14.52 12.68 69.35
C LEU A 345 -14.37 11.37 70.12
N ASP A 346 -15.23 11.16 71.10
CA ASP A 346 -15.25 10.00 71.99
C ASP A 346 -16.69 9.51 72.19
N ILE A 347 -16.88 8.20 72.32
CA ILE A 347 -18.21 7.62 72.55
C ILE A 347 -18.58 7.73 74.02
N ALA A 348 -19.62 8.50 74.32
CA ALA A 348 -20.12 8.69 75.68
C ALA A 348 -20.55 7.35 76.30
N GLY A 349 -19.91 6.97 77.41
CA GLY A 349 -20.23 5.74 78.13
C GLY A 349 -19.73 4.47 77.44
N TYR A 350 -18.71 4.55 76.58
CA TYR A 350 -18.12 3.41 75.89
C TYR A 350 -17.80 2.22 76.79
N THR A 351 -17.24 2.45 77.99
CA THR A 351 -16.95 1.38 78.96
C THR A 351 -18.20 0.58 79.32
N LYS A 352 -19.33 1.26 79.58
CA LYS A 352 -20.62 0.60 79.88
C LYS A 352 -21.15 -0.16 78.65
N LEU A 353 -20.97 0.39 77.45
CA LEU A 353 -21.35 -0.29 76.20
C LEU A 353 -20.50 -1.54 75.96
N SER A 354 -19.21 -1.51 76.31
CA SER A 354 -18.28 -2.63 76.15
C SER A 354 -18.54 -3.78 77.12
N GLU A 355 -19.10 -3.48 78.30
CA GLU A 355 -19.52 -4.48 79.29
C GLU A 355 -20.89 -5.11 78.93
N GLN A 356 -21.74 -4.38 78.20
CA GLN A 356 -23.12 -4.80 77.87
C GLN A 356 -23.26 -5.48 76.50
N LEU A 357 -22.35 -5.21 75.56
CA LEU A 357 -22.41 -5.75 74.20
C LEU A 357 -21.32 -6.80 73.95
N GLU A 358 -21.65 -7.84 73.19
CA GLU A 358 -20.67 -8.81 72.70
C GLU A 358 -19.56 -8.09 71.89
N PRO A 359 -18.27 -8.45 72.04
CA PRO A 359 -17.16 -7.78 71.35
C PRO A 359 -17.33 -7.64 69.84
N LYS A 360 -17.90 -8.66 69.17
CA LYS A 360 -18.17 -8.63 67.72
C LYS A 360 -19.23 -7.59 67.35
N ARG A 361 -20.26 -7.44 68.20
CA ARG A 361 -21.36 -6.50 68.00
C ARG A 361 -20.97 -5.06 68.36
N LEU A 362 -20.13 -4.88 69.38
CA LEU A 362 -19.51 -3.60 69.70
C LEU A 362 -18.63 -3.10 68.55
N ASN A 363 -17.79 -3.98 67.98
CA ASN A 363 -16.93 -3.62 66.85
C ASN A 363 -17.76 -3.25 65.61
N GLN A 364 -18.85 -3.99 65.31
CA GLN A 364 -19.78 -3.61 64.24
C GLN A 364 -20.43 -2.25 64.45
N LEU A 365 -20.81 -1.90 65.69
CA LEU A 365 -21.34 -0.58 66.04
C LEU A 365 -20.30 0.50 65.78
N VAL A 366 -19.08 0.36 66.31
CA VAL A 366 -18.00 1.33 66.12
C VAL A 366 -17.67 1.50 64.64
N GLN A 367 -17.51 0.39 63.92
CA GLN A 367 -17.21 0.40 62.49
C GLN A 367 -18.32 1.09 61.68
N THR A 368 -19.60 0.81 61.97
CA THR A 368 -20.74 1.42 61.27
C THR A 368 -20.80 2.93 61.48
N TYR A 369 -20.64 3.38 62.73
CA TYR A 369 -20.70 4.81 63.07
C TYR A 369 -19.47 5.55 62.51
N PHE A 370 -18.25 5.05 62.77
CA PHE A 370 -17.02 5.70 62.33
C PHE A 370 -16.86 5.71 60.81
N SER A 371 -17.27 4.65 60.10
CA SER A 371 -17.27 4.64 58.63
C SER A 371 -18.14 5.75 58.04
N SER A 372 -19.25 6.09 58.69
CA SER A 372 -20.14 7.17 58.24
C SER A 372 -19.56 8.57 58.46
N PHE A 373 -18.58 8.71 59.36
CA PHE A 373 -17.94 9.99 59.66
C PHE A 373 -16.81 10.30 58.70
N LEU A 374 -16.22 9.29 58.03
CA LEU A 374 -15.09 9.45 57.12
C LEU A 374 -15.38 10.47 56.00
N GLU A 375 -16.51 10.33 55.31
CA GLU A 375 -16.91 11.24 54.22
C GLU A 375 -17.15 12.67 54.72
N ILE A 376 -17.73 12.82 55.92
CA ILE A 376 -18.00 14.12 56.55
C ILE A 376 -16.67 14.83 56.88
N ILE A 377 -15.74 14.09 57.49
CA ILE A 377 -14.41 14.59 57.86
C ILE A 377 -13.65 15.04 56.61
N GLN A 378 -13.64 14.22 55.55
CA GLN A 378 -12.99 14.56 54.28
C GLN A 378 -13.64 15.76 53.57
N THR A 379 -14.97 15.86 53.56
CA THR A 379 -15.72 16.98 52.96
C THR A 379 -15.36 18.32 53.62
N HIS A 380 -15.04 18.29 54.91
CA HIS A 380 -14.59 19.46 55.67
C HIS A 380 -13.06 19.60 55.75
N HIS A 381 -12.31 18.87 54.92
CA HIS A 381 -10.84 18.93 54.83
C HIS A 381 -10.12 18.57 56.14
N GLY A 382 -10.66 17.62 56.92
CA GLY A 382 -9.98 17.02 58.06
C GLY A 382 -9.24 15.74 57.68
N ASP A 383 -8.09 15.51 58.29
CA ASP A 383 -7.31 14.27 58.16
C ASP A 383 -7.38 13.48 59.48
N ILE A 384 -7.68 12.19 59.40
CA ILE A 384 -7.73 11.30 60.57
C ILE A 384 -6.31 10.90 60.93
N SER A 385 -5.92 11.21 62.17
CA SER A 385 -4.56 11.03 62.63
C SER A 385 -4.37 9.74 63.43
N GLU A 386 -5.33 9.40 64.28
CA GLU A 386 -5.25 8.23 65.16
C GLU A 386 -6.66 7.72 65.51
N THR A 387 -6.79 6.40 65.55
CA THR A 387 -7.96 5.66 66.05
C THR A 387 -7.55 5.04 67.39
N ALA A 388 -7.97 5.61 68.50
CA ALA A 388 -7.66 5.09 69.83
C ALA A 388 -8.94 4.54 70.45
N GLY A 389 -9.18 3.23 70.26
CA GLY A 389 -10.33 2.52 70.84
C GLY A 389 -11.68 3.11 70.43
N ASP A 390 -12.23 3.93 71.32
CA ASP A 390 -13.55 4.56 71.31
C ASP A 390 -13.57 5.99 70.78
N GLY A 391 -12.41 6.54 70.43
CA GLY A 391 -12.28 7.89 69.90
C GLY A 391 -11.56 8.02 68.57
N LEU A 392 -11.90 9.08 67.84
CA LEU A 392 -11.19 9.52 66.64
C LEU A 392 -10.53 10.88 66.89
N MET A 393 -9.25 10.98 66.53
CA MET A 393 -8.54 12.26 66.46
C MET A 393 -8.46 12.73 65.00
N VAL A 394 -9.02 13.91 64.74
CA VAL A 394 -9.05 14.55 63.42
C VAL A 394 -8.29 15.87 63.47
N ILE A 395 -7.37 16.06 62.53
CA ILE A 395 -6.56 17.27 62.40
C ILE A 395 -7.08 18.07 61.20
N PHE A 396 -7.35 19.36 61.43
CA PHE A 396 -7.69 20.31 60.37
C PHE A 396 -6.53 21.28 60.19
N GLN A 397 -5.99 21.31 58.96
CA GLN A 397 -4.90 22.19 58.54
C GLN A 397 -5.38 23.11 57.43
N SER A 398 -4.83 24.33 57.36
CA SER A 398 -5.12 25.25 56.26
C SER A 398 -4.02 25.20 55.21
N GLU A 399 -4.28 24.55 54.07
CA GLU A 399 -3.37 24.56 52.91
C GLU A 399 -3.50 25.86 52.08
N ARG A 400 -4.52 26.68 52.33
CA ARG A 400 -4.83 27.91 51.58
C ARG A 400 -5.17 29.02 52.57
N ALA A 401 -4.52 30.18 52.43
CA ALA A 401 -4.67 31.37 53.27
C ALA A 401 -6.12 31.89 53.50
N THR A 402 -7.14 31.33 52.82
CA THR A 402 -8.54 31.73 52.89
C THR A 402 -9.47 30.77 53.64
N ALA A 403 -9.02 29.58 54.06
CA ALA A 403 -9.86 28.59 54.75
C ALA A 403 -9.53 28.51 56.25
N ASP A 404 -10.48 28.88 57.10
CA ASP A 404 -10.34 28.80 58.56
C ASP A 404 -10.55 27.35 59.05
N HIS A 405 -9.47 26.75 59.55
CA HIS A 405 -9.46 25.38 60.07
C HIS A 405 -10.34 25.19 61.32
N ALA A 406 -10.53 26.22 62.15
CA ALA A 406 -11.40 26.16 63.33
C ALA A 406 -12.88 26.11 62.93
N LEU A 407 -13.26 26.84 61.89
CA LEU A 407 -14.61 26.82 61.32
C LEU A 407 -14.91 25.46 60.67
N SER A 408 -13.96 24.91 59.92
CA SER A 408 -14.08 23.58 59.31
C SER A 408 -14.22 22.47 60.34
N ALA A 409 -13.40 22.47 61.40
CA ALA A 409 -13.50 21.53 62.51
C ALA A 409 -14.87 21.59 63.20
N THR A 410 -15.38 22.80 63.42
CA THR A 410 -16.68 23.01 64.08
C THR A 410 -17.84 22.55 63.19
N ARG A 411 -17.80 22.84 61.89
CA ARG A 411 -18.80 22.35 60.92
C ARG A 411 -18.80 20.82 60.84
N ALA A 412 -17.63 20.20 60.79
CA ALA A 412 -17.49 18.76 60.81
C ALA A 412 -18.10 18.15 62.09
N ALA A 413 -17.81 18.71 63.27
CA ALA A 413 -18.38 18.25 64.54
C ALA A 413 -19.91 18.31 64.56
N PHE A 414 -20.52 19.37 64.02
CA PHE A 414 -21.98 19.46 63.88
C PHE A 414 -22.55 18.42 62.91
N ALA A 415 -21.92 18.25 61.75
CA ALA A 415 -22.35 17.27 60.76
C ALA A 415 -22.24 15.83 61.30
N ILE A 416 -21.17 15.52 62.03
CA ILE A 416 -20.98 14.24 62.74
C ILE A 416 -22.11 14.04 63.76
N ARG A 417 -22.40 15.04 64.60
CA ARG A 417 -23.49 14.94 65.58
C ARG A 417 -24.85 14.70 64.94
N GLN A 418 -25.14 15.38 63.82
CA GLN A 418 -26.38 15.18 63.07
C GLN A 418 -26.44 13.77 62.46
N ARG A 419 -25.32 13.26 61.94
CA ARG A 419 -25.23 11.92 61.40
C ARG A 419 -25.42 10.86 62.48
N THR A 420 -24.83 11.04 63.67
CA THR A 420 -25.03 10.16 64.83
C THR A 420 -26.50 10.11 65.23
N ALA A 421 -27.21 11.25 65.28
CA ALA A 421 -28.64 11.26 65.57
C ALA A 421 -29.45 10.47 64.52
N ALA A 422 -29.15 10.66 63.23
CA ALA A 422 -29.79 9.90 62.15
C ALA A 422 -29.50 8.39 62.23
N LEU A 423 -28.27 8.00 62.58
CA LEU A 423 -27.88 6.60 62.75
C LEU A 423 -28.55 5.95 63.97
N ASN A 424 -28.70 6.69 65.07
CA ASN A 424 -29.44 6.22 66.24
C ASN A 424 -30.91 5.94 65.90
N GLU A 425 -31.51 6.73 65.00
CA GLU A 425 -32.87 6.48 64.50
C GLU A 425 -32.91 5.30 63.52
N GLU A 426 -31.97 5.25 62.56
CA GLU A 426 -31.90 4.22 61.51
C GLU A 426 -31.65 2.82 62.07
N TYR A 427 -30.79 2.72 63.09
CA TYR A 427 -30.47 1.47 63.77
C TYR A 427 -31.18 1.33 65.13
N GLY A 428 -32.23 2.11 65.35
CA GLY A 428 -33.07 2.04 66.55
C GLY A 428 -33.61 0.61 66.76
N GLY A 429 -33.26 -0.01 67.89
CA GLY A 429 -33.63 -1.39 68.21
C GLY A 429 -32.58 -2.45 67.82
N ILE A 430 -31.57 -2.10 67.01
CA ILE A 430 -30.44 -2.98 66.67
C ILE A 430 -29.23 -2.67 67.55
N PHE A 431 -28.94 -1.38 67.73
CA PHE A 431 -27.88 -0.86 68.60
C PHE A 431 -28.47 0.06 69.67
N PRO A 432 -27.87 0.12 70.87
CA PRO A 432 -28.23 1.16 71.84
C PRO A 432 -27.85 2.55 71.29
N PRO A 433 -28.62 3.59 71.64
CA PRO A 433 -28.35 4.95 71.15
C PRO A 433 -26.99 5.45 71.66
N VAL A 434 -26.19 5.98 70.75
CA VAL A 434 -24.83 6.45 71.02
C VAL A 434 -24.83 7.98 71.08
N SER A 435 -24.15 8.54 72.08
CA SER A 435 -23.83 9.98 72.12
C SER A 435 -22.33 10.17 71.96
N LEU A 436 -21.92 11.23 71.27
CA LEU A 436 -20.50 11.53 71.03
C LEU A 436 -20.10 12.78 71.77
N HIS A 437 -19.10 12.65 72.63
CA HIS A 437 -18.44 13.77 73.28
C HIS A 437 -17.38 14.34 72.34
N MET A 438 -17.46 15.64 72.05
CA MET A 438 -16.56 16.29 71.09
C MET A 438 -15.86 17.50 71.70
N GLY A 439 -14.54 17.53 71.53
CA GLY A 439 -13.67 18.61 71.98
C GLY A 439 -12.90 19.20 70.81
N ILE A 440 -12.91 20.53 70.66
CA ILE A 440 -12.15 21.24 69.62
C ILE A 440 -11.23 22.27 70.25
N ASN A 441 -9.93 22.13 69.99
CA ASN A 441 -8.95 23.12 70.39
C ASN A 441 -8.13 23.60 69.18
N THR A 442 -7.77 24.87 69.19
CA THR A 442 -6.99 25.52 68.13
C THR A 442 -5.72 26.10 68.73
N GLY A 443 -4.58 25.83 68.11
CA GLY A 443 -3.27 26.30 68.56
C GLY A 443 -2.14 25.64 67.78
N GLU A 444 -0.90 25.98 68.13
CA GLU A 444 0.28 25.39 67.50
C GLU A 444 0.46 23.92 67.89
N ALA A 445 0.78 23.07 66.92
CA ALA A 445 1.17 21.69 67.13
C ALA A 445 2.24 21.27 66.11
N LEU A 446 3.09 20.30 66.50
CA LEU A 446 4.08 19.72 65.61
C LEU A 446 3.42 18.63 64.76
N VAL A 447 3.23 18.89 63.47
CA VAL A 447 2.64 17.95 62.50
C VAL A 447 3.72 17.35 61.61
N GLY A 448 3.80 16.02 61.56
CA GLY A 448 4.72 15.30 60.68
C GLY A 448 4.88 13.82 61.03
N ALA A 449 5.79 13.14 60.35
CA ALA A 449 6.08 11.73 60.62
C ALA A 449 6.90 11.57 61.91
N THR A 450 6.35 10.84 62.87
CA THR A 450 7.08 10.32 64.04
C THR A 450 7.75 9.02 63.62
N LYS A 451 9.08 8.99 63.64
CA LYS A 451 9.90 7.79 63.35
C LYS A 451 10.15 7.05 64.67
N LEU A 452 9.57 5.86 64.83
CA LEU A 452 9.81 4.96 65.95
C LEU A 452 10.68 3.80 65.47
N GLY A 453 11.81 3.54 66.11
CA GLY A 453 12.77 2.53 65.66
C GLY A 453 13.43 1.75 66.80
N GLY A 454 13.77 0.50 66.52
CA GLY A 454 14.56 -0.41 67.34
C GLY A 454 15.16 -1.55 66.49
N ALA A 455 15.87 -2.51 67.11
CA ALA A 455 16.62 -3.57 66.41
C ALA A 455 15.78 -4.48 65.48
N GLY A 456 14.45 -4.44 65.56
CA GLY A 456 13.51 -5.25 64.76
C GLY A 456 12.76 -4.48 63.66
N GLY A 457 13.03 -3.20 63.41
CA GLY A 457 12.41 -2.43 62.33
C GLY A 457 12.08 -0.97 62.66
N GLN A 458 11.59 -0.25 61.65
CA GLN A 458 11.15 1.15 61.75
C GLN A 458 9.65 1.28 61.46
N ARG A 459 8.93 2.00 62.32
CA ARG A 459 7.52 2.34 62.14
C ARG A 459 7.38 3.86 62.06
N TRP A 460 6.72 4.35 61.01
CA TRP A 460 6.49 5.77 60.80
C TRP A 460 5.01 6.06 60.99
N THR A 461 4.67 7.01 61.85
CA THR A 461 3.27 7.44 62.08
C THR A 461 3.18 8.94 61.85
N PHE A 462 2.36 9.37 60.88
CA PHE A 462 2.10 10.78 60.63
C PHE A 462 1.03 11.29 61.60
N THR A 463 1.38 12.21 62.51
CA THR A 463 0.48 12.68 63.57
C THR A 463 0.83 14.09 64.04
N ALA A 464 -0.12 14.77 64.71
CA ALA A 464 0.13 16.02 65.43
C ALA A 464 0.55 15.73 66.88
N THR A 465 1.57 16.42 67.38
CA THR A 465 2.03 16.33 68.77
C THR A 465 2.11 17.72 69.38
N GLY A 466 1.52 17.93 70.56
CA GLY A 466 1.63 19.21 71.27
C GLY A 466 0.62 19.34 72.42
N SER A 467 0.70 20.45 73.15
CA SER A 467 -0.30 20.79 74.17
C SER A 467 -1.70 20.96 73.57
N THR A 468 -1.80 21.44 72.33
CA THR A 468 -3.05 21.65 71.60
C THR A 468 -3.89 20.38 71.45
N THR A 469 -3.27 19.25 71.08
CA THR A 469 -3.97 17.95 70.92
C THR A 469 -4.43 17.40 72.27
N ASN A 470 -3.58 17.49 73.30
CA ASN A 470 -3.91 17.05 74.65
C ASN A 470 -5.10 17.83 75.23
N VAL A 471 -5.14 19.15 75.03
CA VAL A 471 -6.23 20.00 75.50
C VAL A 471 -7.55 19.68 74.76
N ALA A 472 -7.52 19.42 73.44
CA ALA A 472 -8.71 18.98 72.70
C ALA A 472 -9.30 17.68 73.26
N ALA A 473 -8.46 16.69 73.56
CA ALA A 473 -8.91 15.43 74.18
C ALA A 473 -9.54 15.66 75.57
N ARG A 474 -9.04 16.62 76.36
CA ARG A 474 -9.65 16.98 77.65
C ARG A 474 -10.99 17.69 77.49
N PHE A 475 -11.16 18.53 76.48
CA PHE A 475 -12.45 19.13 76.16
C PHE A 475 -13.49 18.08 75.77
N ALA A 476 -13.10 17.05 75.00
CA ALA A 476 -13.97 15.93 74.70
C ALA A 476 -14.36 15.17 75.99
N ALA A 477 -13.39 14.84 76.85
CA ALA A 477 -13.67 14.16 78.11
C ALA A 477 -14.55 14.98 79.08
N PHE A 478 -14.52 16.31 78.99
CA PHE A 478 -15.35 17.22 79.79
C PHE A 478 -16.76 17.42 79.22
N ALA A 479 -16.95 17.17 77.93
CA ALA A 479 -18.26 17.30 77.31
C ALA A 479 -19.28 16.37 77.98
N GLN A 480 -20.50 16.86 78.14
CA GLN A 480 -21.61 16.11 78.72
C GLN A 480 -22.75 16.03 77.71
N GLY A 481 -23.47 14.91 77.67
CA GLY A 481 -24.70 14.79 76.89
C GLY A 481 -24.53 14.98 75.38
N GLY A 482 -23.35 14.73 74.83
CA GLY A 482 -23.07 14.92 73.40
C GLY A 482 -22.79 16.37 72.98
N ASP A 483 -22.44 17.23 73.93
CA ASP A 483 -22.07 18.61 73.68
C ASP A 483 -20.75 18.74 72.89
N ILE A 484 -20.62 19.85 72.15
CA ILE A 484 -19.38 20.23 71.46
C ILE A 484 -18.73 21.31 72.32
N VAL A 485 -17.55 21.00 72.85
CA VAL A 485 -16.80 21.84 73.78
C VAL A 485 -15.58 22.42 73.09
N VAL A 486 -15.35 23.72 73.26
CA VAL A 486 -14.25 24.43 72.58
C VAL A 486 -13.46 25.31 73.54
N GLY A 487 -12.17 25.46 73.22
CA GLY A 487 -11.27 26.38 73.92
C GLY A 487 -11.43 27.84 73.50
N PRO A 488 -10.74 28.77 74.18
CA PRO A 488 -10.89 30.22 73.94
C PRO A 488 -10.42 30.65 72.55
N ALA A 489 -9.33 30.08 72.04
CA ALA A 489 -8.82 30.37 70.71
C ALA A 489 -9.78 29.92 69.60
N THR A 490 -10.37 28.73 69.75
CA THR A 490 -11.41 28.23 68.83
C THR A 490 -12.67 29.10 68.93
N ALA A 491 -13.12 29.42 70.15
CA ALA A 491 -14.29 30.25 70.41
C ALA A 491 -14.20 31.62 69.71
N GLU A 492 -13.05 32.29 69.80
CA GLU A 492 -12.83 33.59 69.17
C GLU A 492 -12.96 33.54 67.63
N ARG A 493 -12.49 32.46 66.99
CA ARG A 493 -12.57 32.27 65.54
C ARG A 493 -13.98 31.94 65.06
N ILE A 494 -14.77 31.24 65.88
CA ILE A 494 -16.10 30.76 65.48
C ILE A 494 -17.26 31.61 65.98
N ARG A 495 -17.03 32.60 66.86
CA ARG A 495 -18.08 33.42 67.50
C ARG A 495 -18.99 34.17 66.53
N GLN A 496 -18.52 34.46 65.31
CA GLN A 496 -19.33 35.11 64.27
C GLN A 496 -20.28 34.13 63.56
N HIS A 497 -20.03 32.83 63.69
CA HIS A 497 -20.76 31.77 62.97
C HIS A 497 -21.64 30.91 63.89
N PHE A 498 -21.30 30.83 65.18
CA PHE A 498 -22.02 30.01 66.16
C PHE A 498 -22.24 30.74 67.48
N VAL A 499 -23.31 30.36 68.18
CA VAL A 499 -23.58 30.87 69.53
C VAL A 499 -22.81 30.04 70.54
N LEU A 500 -22.09 30.72 71.44
CA LEU A 500 -21.23 30.12 72.44
C LEU A 500 -21.76 30.41 73.85
N GLU A 501 -21.85 29.39 74.68
CA GLU A 501 -22.17 29.50 76.09
C GLU A 501 -20.91 29.28 76.91
N SER A 502 -20.56 30.23 77.78
CA SER A 502 -19.38 30.08 78.64
C SER A 502 -19.69 29.11 79.79
N LEU A 503 -18.82 28.11 79.97
CA LEU A 503 -18.86 27.16 81.09
C LEU A 503 -17.87 27.56 82.21
N GLY A 504 -17.33 28.79 82.14
CA GLY A 504 -16.35 29.32 83.09
C GLY A 504 -14.95 28.71 82.97
N PRO A 505 -14.02 29.13 83.85
CA PRO A 505 -12.68 28.57 83.93
C PRO A 505 -12.71 27.15 84.50
N GLN A 506 -12.10 26.21 83.80
CA GLN A 506 -12.01 24.80 84.19
C GLN A 506 -10.55 24.39 84.34
N THR A 507 -10.27 23.59 85.37
CA THR A 507 -8.92 23.05 85.64
C THR A 507 -8.84 21.63 85.12
N PHE A 508 -7.88 21.38 84.22
CA PHE A 508 -7.64 20.05 83.64
C PHE A 508 -6.33 19.46 84.18
N LYS A 509 -6.30 18.13 84.33
CA LYS A 509 -5.09 17.40 84.74
C LYS A 509 -3.93 17.70 83.78
N ASN A 510 -2.77 18.08 84.33
CA ASN A 510 -1.56 18.47 83.60
C ASN A 510 -1.68 19.74 82.74
N VAL A 511 -2.61 20.64 83.08
CA VAL A 511 -2.69 22.00 82.53
C VAL A 511 -2.46 22.98 83.67
N SER A 512 -1.46 23.85 83.54
CA SER A 512 -0.97 24.71 84.64
C SER A 512 -1.88 25.90 84.96
N GLN A 513 -2.78 26.30 84.06
CA GLN A 513 -3.71 27.42 84.27
C GLN A 513 -5.15 27.01 83.96
N PRO A 514 -6.16 27.50 84.71
CA PRO A 514 -7.56 27.30 84.37
C PRO A 514 -7.87 27.87 82.97
N ILE A 515 -8.52 27.07 82.12
CA ILE A 515 -8.89 27.46 80.75
C ILE A 515 -10.37 27.81 80.72
N ASN A 516 -10.74 28.94 80.10
CA ASN A 516 -12.14 29.26 79.83
C ASN A 516 -12.69 28.34 78.73
N VAL A 517 -13.72 27.58 79.09
CA VAL A 517 -14.33 26.60 78.20
C VAL A 517 -15.67 27.12 77.70
N TYR A 518 -15.98 26.85 76.43
CA TYR A 518 -17.23 27.25 75.81
C TYR A 518 -17.96 26.04 75.23
N ARG A 519 -19.28 26.00 75.41
CA ARG A 519 -20.16 25.06 74.72
C ARG A 519 -20.72 25.71 73.45
N VAL A 520 -20.69 24.99 72.34
CA VAL A 520 -21.25 25.46 71.06
C VAL A 520 -22.72 25.06 70.94
N ILE A 521 -23.60 26.05 70.84
CA ILE A 521 -25.05 25.84 70.80
C ILE A 521 -25.53 25.64 69.36
N PRO A 522 -26.34 24.59 69.07
CA PRO A 522 -26.91 24.40 67.74
C PRO A 522 -27.79 25.58 67.28
N PRO A 523 -27.75 25.98 65.99
CA PRO A 523 -28.53 27.09 65.44
C PRO A 523 -30.07 27.01 65.57
N GLY A 524 -30.64 25.93 66.11
CA GLY A 524 -32.09 25.75 66.28
C GLY A 524 -32.67 26.01 67.68
N VAL A 525 -31.83 26.17 68.72
CA VAL A 525 -32.29 26.20 70.12
C VAL A 525 -32.76 27.59 70.58
N LEU A 526 -32.30 28.66 69.92
CA LEU A 526 -32.63 30.05 70.31
C LEU A 526 -34.12 30.41 70.17
N LEU A 527 -34.85 29.77 69.24
CA LEU A 527 -36.28 30.05 69.00
C LEU A 527 -37.19 29.61 70.16
N ARG A 528 -36.75 28.67 71.02
CA ARG A 528 -37.53 28.22 72.19
C ARG A 528 -37.24 29.03 73.45
N ALA A 529 -36.01 29.53 73.62
CA ALA A 529 -35.62 30.30 74.81
C ALA A 529 -36.16 31.74 74.78
N MET A 530 -36.19 32.39 73.61
CA MET A 530 -36.72 33.76 73.49
C MET A 530 -38.25 33.85 73.68
N ARG A 531 -39.00 32.78 73.38
CA ARG A 531 -40.47 32.75 73.61
C ARG A 531 -40.89 32.71 75.08
N ARG A 532 -40.00 32.31 76.00
CA ARG A 532 -40.31 32.25 77.44
C ARG A 532 -40.06 33.56 78.20
N ARG A 533 -39.31 34.52 77.63
CA ARG A 533 -39.00 35.81 78.27
C ARG A 533 -39.92 36.97 77.86
N ALA A 534 -40.78 36.80 76.86
CA ALA A 534 -41.68 37.84 76.34
C ALA A 534 -43.17 37.62 76.71
N GLY A 535 -43.45 36.98 77.85
CA GLY A 535 -44.81 36.66 78.32
C GLY A 535 -45.19 37.44 79.58
N GLY A 536 -45.36 38.76 79.47
CA GLY A 536 -45.88 39.60 80.55
C GLY A 536 -46.51 40.88 79.99
N ALA A 537 -47.85 40.88 79.95
CA ALA A 537 -48.76 42.02 79.71
C ALA A 537 -48.64 42.78 78.36
N MET A 538 -49.61 42.59 77.46
CA MET A 538 -50.83 43.44 77.40
C MET A 538 -51.57 43.26 76.05
N ARG A 539 -52.83 42.78 76.18
CA ARG A 539 -54.06 43.02 75.39
C ARG A 539 -54.03 43.30 73.88
N CYS A 540 -54.76 42.43 73.15
CA CYS A 540 -55.85 42.68 72.18
C CYS A 540 -55.70 43.87 71.20
N VAL A 541 -55.91 43.68 69.89
CA VAL A 541 -57.24 43.39 69.31
C VAL A 541 -57.13 42.51 68.04
N ARG A 542 -58.09 41.58 67.98
CA ARG A 542 -58.72 40.83 66.86
C ARG A 542 -58.31 41.23 65.43
N GLY A 543 -58.18 40.32 64.47
CA GLY A 543 -58.61 38.92 64.41
C GLY A 543 -58.85 38.56 62.95
N GLY A 544 -58.17 37.51 62.47
CA GLY A 544 -58.83 36.35 61.86
C GLY A 544 -58.77 36.40 60.33
N SER A 545 -58.60 35.33 59.58
CA SER A 545 -58.34 33.91 59.88
C SER A 545 -58.04 33.28 58.50
N ALA A 546 -56.92 32.59 58.36
CA ALA A 546 -56.88 31.12 58.32
C ALA A 546 -57.22 30.50 56.95
N THR A 547 -56.18 29.94 56.30
CA THR A 547 -56.06 28.52 55.90
C THR A 547 -54.74 28.40 55.12
N GLY A 548 -53.85 27.44 55.34
CA GLY A 548 -53.93 26.21 56.10
C GLY A 548 -53.12 25.14 55.37
N ARG A 549 -51.89 24.91 55.84
CA ARG A 549 -51.19 23.61 55.97
C ARG A 549 -51.23 22.60 54.81
N ALA A 550 -50.02 22.14 54.42
CA ALA A 550 -49.57 20.73 54.38
C ALA A 550 -48.72 20.44 53.13
N LEU A 551 -47.80 19.48 53.08
CA LEU A 551 -46.95 18.79 54.05
C LEU A 551 -45.96 17.99 53.17
N LEU A 552 -44.70 17.96 53.58
CA LEU A 552 -43.63 17.00 53.26
C LEU A 552 -44.05 15.64 52.63
N ARG A 553 -43.31 15.20 51.60
CA ARG A 553 -42.54 13.91 51.50
C ARG A 553 -42.39 13.43 50.04
N ARG A 554 -41.14 13.13 49.61
CA ARG A 554 -40.66 11.81 49.08
C ARG A 554 -39.39 11.90 48.20
N VAL A 555 -38.27 11.54 48.83
CA VAL A 555 -37.25 10.53 48.46
C VAL A 555 -37.21 9.95 47.03
N TRP A 556 -36.00 10.01 46.44
CA TRP A 556 -35.31 9.08 45.50
C TRP A 556 -36.13 8.15 44.58
N ARG A 557 -36.01 8.35 43.25
CA ARG A 557 -35.42 7.39 42.27
C ARG A 557 -35.69 7.78 40.80
N ARG A 558 -34.68 7.49 39.97
CA ARG A 558 -34.71 7.02 38.56
C ARG A 558 -34.98 8.00 37.39
N ARG A 559 -33.91 8.10 36.57
CA ARG A 559 -33.80 7.83 35.11
C ARG A 559 -34.80 8.48 34.13
N ARG A 560 -34.18 9.20 33.18
CA ARG A 560 -34.41 9.17 31.71
C ARG A 560 -35.87 9.22 31.23
N ARG A 561 -36.28 10.33 30.59
CA ARG A 561 -36.33 10.51 29.11
C ARG A 561 -37.24 11.68 28.73
N HIS A 562 -36.73 12.43 27.75
CA HIS A 562 -37.43 13.07 26.64
C HIS A 562 -38.70 13.92 26.83
N ARG A 563 -38.53 15.12 26.25
CA ARG A 563 -39.32 15.72 25.15
C ARG A 563 -40.32 16.80 25.54
N ARG A 564 -40.10 17.92 24.82
CA ARG A 564 -41.07 18.93 24.36
C ARG A 564 -41.56 19.83 25.50
N ARG A 565 -41.69 21.14 25.33
CA ARG A 565 -41.76 22.01 24.16
C ARG A 565 -41.59 23.44 24.70
N ALA A 566 -41.21 24.35 23.79
CA ALA A 566 -41.62 25.76 23.66
C ALA A 566 -42.01 26.55 24.93
N GLY A 567 -41.58 27.79 25.14
CA GLY A 567 -41.03 28.78 24.22
C GLY A 567 -40.65 30.02 25.03
N ALA A 568 -39.72 30.81 24.49
CA ALA A 568 -40.01 32.18 24.07
C ALA A 568 -40.36 33.15 25.21
N ALA A 569 -39.41 34.02 25.56
CA ALA A 569 -39.57 35.47 25.37
C ALA A 569 -38.28 36.24 25.71
N ARG A 570 -37.91 37.10 24.75
CA ARG A 570 -36.98 38.26 24.79
C ARG A 570 -37.45 39.33 25.82
N PRO A 571 -36.62 40.32 26.25
CA PRO A 571 -36.19 41.51 25.46
C PRO A 571 -34.70 41.94 25.68
N ARG A 572 -33.95 42.39 24.66
CA ARG A 572 -33.87 43.71 23.99
C ARG A 572 -33.29 44.87 24.85
N ALA A 573 -32.11 45.36 24.47
CA ALA A 573 -31.65 46.77 24.51
C ALA A 573 -30.45 46.89 23.53
N ARG A 574 -30.51 47.65 22.41
CA ARG A 574 -30.20 49.10 22.22
C ARG A 574 -28.83 49.47 22.79
N GLY A 575 -27.86 50.11 22.10
CA GLY A 575 -27.69 50.74 20.78
C GLY A 575 -26.19 51.14 20.68
N ARG A 576 -25.62 51.48 19.52
CA ARG A 576 -25.47 52.86 19.01
C ARG A 576 -24.67 52.86 17.69
N ALA A 577 -24.93 53.90 16.89
CA ALA A 577 -24.48 54.28 15.54
C ALA A 577 -22.93 54.38 15.36
N ALA A 578 -22.35 53.92 14.22
CA ALA A 578 -22.04 54.62 12.94
C ALA A 578 -20.74 55.47 12.99
N PRO A 579 -19.92 55.63 11.91
CA PRO A 579 -20.35 56.17 10.61
C PRO A 579 -19.71 55.56 9.31
N ASP A 580 -20.34 55.91 8.18
CA ASP A 580 -20.00 55.71 6.76
C ASP A 580 -18.69 56.38 6.31
N VAL A 581 -18.04 55.91 5.21
CA VAL A 581 -17.95 56.49 3.82
C VAL A 581 -17.17 55.50 2.88
N PRO A 582 -17.05 55.67 1.54
CA PRO A 582 -17.97 55.32 0.44
C PRO A 582 -17.54 54.12 -0.47
N ARG A 583 -18.52 53.56 -1.19
CA ARG A 583 -18.35 52.63 -2.32
C ARG A 583 -18.09 53.37 -3.64
N LEU A 584 -17.13 52.87 -4.42
CA LEU A 584 -17.06 53.05 -5.87
C LEU A 584 -17.73 51.85 -6.55
N ALA A 585 -18.68 52.13 -7.44
CA ALA A 585 -19.43 51.16 -8.22
C ALA A 585 -18.89 51.11 -9.67
N ALA A 586 -18.77 49.91 -10.22
CA ALA A 586 -18.77 49.66 -11.65
C ALA A 586 -19.80 48.57 -11.98
N ARG A 587 -20.60 48.83 -13.01
CA ARG A 587 -21.84 48.15 -13.41
C ARG A 587 -21.62 46.97 -14.37
N ALA A 588 -22.72 46.23 -14.52
CA ALA A 588 -23.16 45.34 -15.63
C ALA A 588 -22.85 43.85 -15.45
N GLY A 589 -23.77 42.90 -15.59
CA GLY A 589 -25.21 42.90 -15.93
C GLY A 589 -25.67 41.44 -16.14
N GLY A 590 -26.98 41.17 -16.05
CA GLY A 590 -27.59 39.93 -16.59
C GLY A 590 -28.35 39.06 -15.58
N ALA A 591 -29.66 38.96 -15.78
CA ALA A 591 -30.65 38.37 -14.88
C ALA A 591 -30.83 36.85 -14.99
N GLY A 592 -31.27 36.23 -13.89
CA GLY A 592 -31.89 34.89 -13.84
C GLY A 592 -32.53 34.62 -12.48
N ARG A 593 -33.87 34.76 -12.39
CA ARG A 593 -34.75 34.39 -11.25
C ARG A 593 -34.67 32.86 -11.03
N GLY A 594 -34.86 32.24 -9.86
CA GLY A 594 -35.23 32.67 -8.51
C GLY A 594 -35.33 31.40 -7.62
N GLY A 595 -35.19 31.57 -6.31
CA GLY A 595 -35.31 30.47 -5.34
C GLY A 595 -34.73 30.87 -4.00
N ALA A 596 -35.59 31.32 -3.09
CA ALA A 596 -35.21 31.70 -1.73
C ALA A 596 -34.66 30.49 -0.97
N VAL A 597 -33.40 30.57 -0.55
CA VAL A 597 -32.80 29.67 0.45
C VAL A 597 -32.12 30.52 1.52
N ALA A 598 -32.36 30.13 2.76
CA ALA A 598 -31.92 30.79 3.98
C ALA A 598 -30.42 31.12 3.97
N ILE A 599 -30.11 32.32 4.48
CA ILE A 599 -28.76 32.79 4.75
C ILE A 599 -28.16 31.94 5.88
N GLY A 600 -27.49 30.85 5.51
CA GLY A 600 -26.44 30.22 6.29
C GLY A 600 -25.12 30.60 5.64
N VAL A 601 -24.21 31.24 6.37
CA VAL A 601 -22.87 31.57 5.88
C VAL A 601 -22.17 30.26 5.54
N SER A 602 -22.19 29.87 4.27
CA SER A 602 -21.41 28.74 3.78
C SER A 602 -19.94 29.10 3.94
N ARG A 603 -19.15 28.25 4.61
CA ARG A 603 -17.67 28.27 4.53
C ARG A 603 -17.20 27.23 3.49
N PRO A 604 -17.25 27.53 2.17
CA PRO A 604 -16.78 26.59 1.13
C PRO A 604 -15.25 26.57 0.96
N ARG A 605 -14.47 27.22 1.85
CA ARG A 605 -13.02 27.40 1.70
C ARG A 605 -12.13 26.33 2.33
N VAL A 606 -12.66 25.44 3.16
CA VAL A 606 -11.86 24.40 3.85
C VAL A 606 -12.20 23.03 3.29
N ARG A 607 -11.22 22.29 2.77
CA ARG A 607 -11.39 20.90 2.31
C ARG A 607 -10.61 19.96 3.21
N VAL A 608 -11.27 18.89 3.66
CA VAL A 608 -10.73 17.97 4.66
C VAL A 608 -10.61 16.57 4.06
N GLY A 609 -9.43 15.98 4.16
CA GLY A 609 -9.15 14.62 3.71
C GLY A 609 -8.15 13.90 4.60
N ILE A 610 -7.63 12.77 4.11
CA ILE A 610 -6.66 11.95 4.82
C ILE A 610 -5.39 11.75 3.99
N SER A 611 -4.32 11.37 4.68
CA SER A 611 -3.05 10.97 4.09
C SER A 611 -3.10 9.50 3.71
N SER A 612 -3.30 9.22 2.41
CA SER A 612 -3.45 7.90 1.79
C SER A 612 -4.80 7.20 2.00
N TRP A 613 -5.49 6.93 0.89
CA TRP A 613 -6.66 6.02 0.88
C TRP A 613 -6.24 4.54 0.87
N ALA A 614 -4.99 4.26 0.51
CA ALA A 614 -4.46 2.90 0.36
C ALA A 614 -3.53 2.49 1.53
N ASP A 615 -3.63 3.20 2.66
CA ASP A 615 -2.84 2.87 3.85
C ASP A 615 -3.17 1.45 4.37
N PRO A 616 -2.15 0.60 4.65
CA PRO A 616 -2.39 -0.76 5.13
C PRO A 616 -3.20 -0.82 6.42
N ALA A 617 -2.98 0.09 7.38
CA ALA A 617 -3.69 0.07 8.66
C ALA A 617 -5.18 0.39 8.48
N LEU A 618 -5.50 1.31 7.56
CA LEU A 618 -6.88 1.62 7.17
C LEU A 618 -7.56 0.41 6.52
N ILE A 619 -6.89 -0.26 5.58
CA ILE A 619 -7.42 -1.44 4.88
C ILE A 619 -7.62 -2.61 5.85
N GLU A 620 -6.69 -2.82 6.78
CA GLU A 620 -6.74 -3.90 7.77
C GLU A 620 -7.80 -3.69 8.84
N SER A 621 -8.11 -2.44 9.21
CA SER A 621 -9.11 -2.10 10.23
C SER A 621 -10.52 -2.61 9.92
N ARG A 622 -10.87 -2.71 8.63
CA ARG A 622 -12.22 -3.02 8.11
C ARG A 622 -13.33 -2.06 8.57
N ALA A 623 -12.99 -0.97 9.23
CA ALA A 623 -13.97 -0.04 9.78
C ALA A 623 -14.45 0.98 8.72
N PHE A 624 -13.61 1.31 7.74
CA PHE A 624 -13.97 2.23 6.66
C PHE A 624 -14.39 1.54 5.36
N TYR A 625 -13.60 0.56 4.89
CA TYR A 625 -13.89 -0.14 3.62
C TYR A 625 -14.84 -1.33 3.85
N PRO A 626 -15.95 -1.44 3.09
CA PRO A 626 -16.98 -2.44 3.33
C PRO A 626 -16.55 -3.88 3.03
N ARG A 627 -15.51 -4.10 2.21
CA ARG A 627 -15.00 -5.44 1.87
C ARG A 627 -13.46 -5.45 1.79
N LYS A 628 -12.83 -6.44 2.43
CA LYS A 628 -11.35 -6.62 2.37
C LYS A 628 -10.85 -6.89 0.93
N SER A 629 -11.65 -7.56 0.10
CA SER A 629 -11.31 -7.96 -1.26
C SER A 629 -11.48 -6.87 -2.33
N MET A 630 -11.78 -5.62 -1.93
CA MET A 630 -11.88 -4.53 -2.90
C MET A 630 -10.55 -4.35 -3.65
N SER A 631 -10.63 -4.17 -4.96
CA SER A 631 -9.45 -3.76 -5.74
C SER A 631 -9.01 -2.35 -5.33
N ALA A 632 -7.76 -1.98 -5.63
CA ALA A 632 -7.28 -0.61 -5.40
C ALA A 632 -8.18 0.44 -6.06
N ASP A 633 -8.70 0.10 -7.23
CA ASP A 633 -9.60 0.92 -8.03
C ASP A 633 -10.95 1.13 -7.34
N ALA A 634 -11.55 0.05 -6.82
CA ALA A 634 -12.80 0.11 -6.09
C ALA A 634 -12.66 0.90 -4.79
N ARG A 635 -11.51 0.78 -4.10
CA ARG A 635 -11.20 1.57 -2.91
C ARG A 635 -11.15 3.06 -3.20
N LEU A 636 -10.48 3.48 -4.28
CA LEU A 636 -10.41 4.90 -4.65
C LEU A 636 -11.79 5.46 -4.99
N ARG A 637 -12.63 4.72 -5.74
CA ARG A 637 -14.01 5.14 -6.04
C ARG A 637 -14.86 5.29 -4.79
N PHE A 638 -14.74 4.35 -3.85
CA PHE A 638 -15.43 4.41 -2.57
C PHE A 638 -14.93 5.57 -1.70
N TYR A 639 -13.61 5.77 -1.63
CA TYR A 639 -13.03 6.90 -0.91
C TYR A 639 -13.57 8.23 -1.45
N ALA A 640 -13.62 8.36 -2.79
CA ALA A 640 -14.10 9.56 -3.47
C ALA A 640 -15.60 9.83 -3.34
N SER A 641 -16.39 8.91 -2.78
CA SER A 641 -17.79 9.20 -2.40
C SER A 641 -17.89 9.86 -1.01
N VAL A 642 -16.85 9.75 -0.18
CA VAL A 642 -16.85 10.26 1.21
C VAL A 642 -16.08 11.57 1.33
N PHE A 643 -14.92 11.64 0.66
CA PHE A 643 -14.04 12.79 0.66
C PHE A 643 -13.82 13.28 -0.77
N ASP A 644 -13.61 14.58 -0.92
CA ASP A 644 -13.33 15.25 -2.19
C ASP A 644 -11.83 15.58 -2.36
N VAL A 645 -11.00 15.20 -1.39
CA VAL A 645 -9.57 15.45 -1.40
C VAL A 645 -8.79 14.32 -0.73
N VAL A 646 -7.60 14.01 -1.24
CA VAL A 646 -6.70 13.01 -0.63
C VAL A 646 -5.24 13.37 -0.85
N GLU A 647 -4.38 13.02 0.12
CA GLU A 647 -2.93 13.11 -0.05
C GLU A 647 -2.32 11.76 -0.44
N VAL A 648 -1.58 11.73 -1.54
CA VAL A 648 -0.87 10.56 -2.09
C VAL A 648 0.51 10.48 -1.44
N ASN A 649 0.72 9.47 -0.60
CA ASN A 649 2.02 9.21 0.03
C ASN A 649 2.89 8.20 -0.73
N SER A 650 2.31 7.38 -1.62
CA SER A 650 3.06 6.35 -2.34
C SER A 650 4.18 6.93 -3.21
N SER A 651 3.99 8.16 -3.71
CA SER A 651 4.96 8.91 -4.51
C SER A 651 6.27 9.24 -3.77
N TYR A 652 6.25 9.26 -2.43
CA TYR A 652 7.46 9.38 -1.62
C TYR A 652 8.41 8.19 -1.83
N TYR A 653 7.86 6.98 -1.93
CA TYR A 653 8.65 5.75 -2.04
C TYR A 653 9.16 5.50 -3.45
N ALA A 654 8.41 5.89 -4.47
CA ALA A 654 8.80 5.80 -5.87
C ALA A 654 8.01 6.81 -6.71
N ILE A 655 8.61 7.36 -7.76
CA ILE A 655 7.88 8.18 -8.73
C ILE A 655 6.74 7.33 -9.33
N PRO A 656 5.48 7.81 -9.29
CA PRO A 656 4.36 7.00 -9.73
C PRO A 656 4.37 6.83 -11.26
N ASP A 657 3.85 5.69 -11.72
CA ASP A 657 3.67 5.44 -13.14
C ASP A 657 2.58 6.35 -13.74
N VAL A 658 2.86 6.92 -14.91
CA VAL A 658 1.99 7.89 -15.60
C VAL A 658 0.60 7.31 -15.88
N LEU A 659 0.51 6.02 -16.26
CA LEU A 659 -0.77 5.38 -16.57
C LEU A 659 -1.60 5.19 -15.30
N ASN A 660 -0.95 4.87 -14.18
CA ASN A 660 -1.63 4.79 -12.88
C ASN A 660 -2.16 6.15 -12.42
N VAL A 661 -1.38 7.22 -12.59
CA VAL A 661 -1.80 8.59 -12.27
C VAL A 661 -2.98 9.03 -13.15
N ARG A 662 -2.94 8.75 -14.47
CA ARG A 662 -4.06 8.99 -15.38
C ARG A 662 -5.33 8.27 -14.92
N ARG A 663 -5.21 7.00 -14.53
CA ARG A 663 -6.33 6.22 -13.99
C ARG A 663 -6.90 6.85 -12.70
N TRP A 664 -6.07 7.43 -11.82
CA TRP A 664 -6.57 8.15 -10.64
C TRP A 664 -7.44 9.34 -11.03
N ALA A 665 -7.01 10.10 -12.04
CA ALA A 665 -7.78 11.22 -12.57
C ALA A 665 -9.12 10.78 -13.18
N GLU A 666 -9.14 9.72 -13.98
CA GLU A 666 -10.35 9.21 -14.65
C GLU A 666 -11.37 8.59 -13.68
N ARG A 667 -10.92 8.05 -12.54
CA ARG A 667 -11.77 7.26 -11.63
C ARG A 667 -12.40 8.06 -10.50
N THR A 668 -12.03 9.32 -10.38
CA THR A 668 -12.57 10.25 -9.37
C THR A 668 -13.53 11.25 -10.01
N PRO A 669 -14.52 11.78 -9.29
CA PRO A 669 -15.46 12.76 -9.84
C PRO A 669 -14.76 14.09 -10.19
N PRO A 670 -15.38 14.94 -11.04
CA PRO A 670 -14.93 16.32 -11.21
C PRO A 670 -14.88 17.06 -9.86
N GLY A 671 -13.86 17.91 -9.67
CA GLY A 671 -13.65 18.66 -8.43
C GLY A 671 -12.96 17.89 -7.29
N PHE A 672 -12.70 16.58 -7.46
CA PHE A 672 -11.86 15.81 -6.55
C PHE A 672 -10.38 16.20 -6.73
N VAL A 673 -9.67 16.44 -5.62
CA VAL A 673 -8.29 16.95 -5.62
C VAL A 673 -7.32 15.95 -5.00
N PHE A 674 -6.17 15.78 -5.64
CA PHE A 674 -5.04 15.01 -5.13
C PHE A 674 -3.91 15.95 -4.71
N HIS A 675 -3.43 15.78 -3.49
CA HIS A 675 -2.15 16.32 -3.06
C HIS A 675 -1.10 15.23 -3.20
N VAL A 676 0.10 15.55 -3.69
CA VAL A 676 1.10 14.51 -3.98
C VAL A 676 2.38 14.79 -3.21
N LYS A 677 2.83 13.82 -2.41
CA LYS A 677 4.10 13.93 -1.72
C LYS A 677 5.26 13.80 -2.69
N ALA A 678 6.22 14.73 -2.62
CA ALA A 678 7.42 14.70 -3.43
C ALA A 678 8.23 13.41 -3.15
N TRP A 679 8.93 12.92 -4.17
CA TRP A 679 9.76 11.73 -4.06
C TRP A 679 10.91 11.95 -3.05
N ALA A 680 11.33 10.89 -2.35
CA ALA A 680 12.28 10.96 -1.24
C ALA A 680 13.53 11.82 -1.54
N LEU A 681 14.13 11.65 -2.72
CA LEU A 681 15.32 12.41 -3.12
C LEU A 681 15.10 13.93 -3.10
N MET A 682 13.92 14.38 -3.53
CA MET A 682 13.57 15.81 -3.65
C MET A 682 13.34 16.49 -2.28
N THR A 683 13.34 15.73 -1.19
CA THR A 683 13.03 16.22 0.17
C THR A 683 14.18 16.03 1.16
N GLY A 684 15.36 15.62 0.66
CA GLY A 684 16.54 15.34 1.48
C GLY A 684 16.49 14.00 2.23
N HIS A 685 15.52 13.13 1.91
CA HIS A 685 15.48 11.76 2.39
C HIS A 685 16.35 10.84 1.52
N HIS A 686 16.71 9.68 2.06
CA HIS A 686 17.54 8.68 1.37
C HIS A 686 16.66 7.73 0.54
N PRO A 687 16.69 7.79 -0.80
CA PRO A 687 15.90 6.88 -1.63
C PRO A 687 16.47 5.45 -1.60
N ARG A 688 15.59 4.46 -1.77
CA ARG A 688 15.98 3.05 -1.84
C ARG A 688 16.49 2.70 -3.24
N PRO A 689 17.60 1.96 -3.38
CA PRO A 689 18.17 1.57 -4.68
C PRO A 689 17.16 0.99 -5.67
N GLN A 690 16.21 0.17 -5.18
CA GLN A 690 15.20 -0.50 -6.00
C GLN A 690 14.10 0.45 -6.50
N SER A 691 13.98 1.65 -5.91
CA SER A 691 12.98 2.65 -6.28
C SER A 691 13.45 3.65 -7.32
N LEU A 692 14.73 3.61 -7.70
CA LEU A 692 15.30 4.59 -8.61
C LEU A 692 14.81 4.34 -10.05
N PRO A 693 14.31 5.38 -10.73
CA PRO A 693 14.14 5.35 -12.18
C PRO A 693 15.46 5.06 -12.88
N ALA A 694 15.41 4.37 -14.02
CA ALA A 694 16.61 3.98 -14.77
C ALA A 694 17.51 5.18 -15.12
N ASP A 695 16.91 6.31 -15.50
CA ASP A 695 17.64 7.52 -15.89
C ASP A 695 18.38 8.16 -14.69
N VAL A 696 17.75 8.17 -13.51
CA VAL A 696 18.38 8.63 -12.26
C VAL A 696 19.46 7.65 -11.81
N ALA A 697 19.22 6.34 -11.92
CA ALA A 697 20.17 5.30 -11.50
C ALA A 697 21.50 5.34 -12.29
N ARG A 698 21.46 5.71 -13.57
CA ARG A 698 22.65 5.85 -14.43
C ARG A 698 23.57 7.00 -14.02
N LEU A 699 23.05 8.00 -13.32
CA LEU A 699 23.78 9.19 -12.89
C LEU A 699 24.49 9.00 -11.55
N ILE A 700 24.32 7.84 -10.89
CA ILE A 700 24.84 7.60 -9.54
C ILE A 700 26.06 6.70 -9.60
N SER A 701 27.05 7.04 -8.79
CA SER A 701 28.25 6.23 -8.62
C SER A 701 27.89 4.83 -8.07
N PRO A 702 28.42 3.74 -8.66
CA PRO A 702 28.27 2.39 -8.09
C PRO A 702 28.82 2.26 -6.66
N ARG A 703 29.70 3.19 -6.24
CA ARG A 703 30.30 3.26 -4.90
C ARG A 703 29.57 4.24 -3.96
N ALA A 704 28.39 4.73 -4.33
CA ALA A 704 27.63 5.66 -3.50
C ALA A 704 27.43 5.11 -2.08
N ARG A 705 27.65 5.96 -1.07
CA ARG A 705 27.48 5.58 0.34
C ARG A 705 26.04 5.18 0.64
N ARG A 706 25.90 4.19 1.51
CA ARG A 706 24.62 3.63 1.92
C ARG A 706 24.42 3.77 3.42
N THR A 707 23.19 4.08 3.81
CA THR A 707 22.80 4.04 5.21
C THR A 707 22.79 2.60 5.74
N HIS A 708 22.70 2.42 7.05
CA HIS A 708 22.53 1.10 7.68
C HIS A 708 21.29 0.33 7.17
N ARG A 709 20.31 1.03 6.58
CA ARG A 709 19.09 0.43 5.97
C ARG A 709 19.26 0.11 4.48
N GLY A 710 20.45 0.31 3.92
CA GLY A 710 20.75 0.06 2.51
C GLY A 710 20.22 1.14 1.54
N GLU A 711 19.73 2.27 2.07
CA GLU A 711 19.29 3.44 1.29
C GLU A 711 20.50 4.25 0.82
N ILE A 712 20.39 4.94 -0.31
CA ILE A 712 21.50 5.76 -0.84
C ILE A 712 21.46 7.13 -0.15
N GLU A 713 22.59 7.56 0.40
CA GLU A 713 22.70 8.88 1.04
C GLU A 713 22.33 9.99 0.05
N ALA A 714 21.56 10.99 0.49
CA ALA A 714 21.00 12.01 -0.40
C ALA A 714 22.11 12.90 -1.00
N GLY A 715 23.22 13.07 -0.28
CA GLY A 715 24.40 13.81 -0.75
C GLY A 715 25.21 13.09 -1.83
N GLU A 716 24.92 11.82 -2.12
CA GLU A 716 25.61 11.06 -3.18
C GLU A 716 24.96 11.27 -4.56
N PHE A 717 23.85 12.00 -4.63
CA PHE A 717 23.17 12.31 -5.88
C PHE A 717 23.72 13.61 -6.45
N PRO A 718 24.29 13.60 -7.66
CA PRO A 718 24.76 14.83 -8.28
C PRO A 718 23.55 15.72 -8.70
N PRO A 719 23.74 17.04 -8.88
CA PRO A 719 22.67 17.96 -9.25
C PRO A 719 21.85 17.51 -10.47
N GLU A 720 22.51 16.91 -11.47
CA GLU A 720 21.88 16.39 -12.69
C GLU A 720 20.86 15.27 -12.38
N ALA A 721 21.14 14.44 -11.36
CA ALA A 721 20.22 13.39 -10.93
C ALA A 721 18.98 13.97 -10.26
N LEU A 722 19.13 15.09 -9.54
CA LEU A 722 18.00 15.81 -8.96
C LEU A 722 17.15 16.48 -10.03
N ASP A 723 17.78 17.13 -11.02
CA ASP A 723 17.08 17.73 -12.16
C ASP A 723 16.28 16.69 -12.96
N GLU A 724 16.88 15.52 -13.20
CA GLU A 724 16.21 14.40 -13.86
C GLU A 724 15.04 13.86 -13.03
N ALA A 725 15.18 13.81 -11.70
CA ALA A 725 14.09 13.44 -10.81
C ALA A 725 12.90 14.41 -10.90
N PHE A 726 13.15 15.72 -10.97
CA PHE A 726 12.09 16.73 -11.19
C PHE A 726 11.40 16.54 -12.55
N ARG A 727 12.18 16.30 -13.61
CA ARG A 727 11.64 16.06 -14.96
C ARG A 727 10.69 14.86 -14.98
N LEU A 728 11.12 13.73 -14.43
CA LEU A 728 10.33 12.50 -14.35
C LEU A 728 9.10 12.66 -13.45
N PHE A 729 9.27 13.29 -12.28
CA PHE A 729 8.17 13.53 -11.35
C PHE A 729 7.09 14.45 -11.97
N ARG A 730 7.51 15.47 -12.72
CA ARG A 730 6.59 16.35 -13.45
C ARG A 730 5.84 15.60 -14.55
N ALA A 731 6.52 14.77 -15.33
CA ALA A 731 5.87 13.94 -16.34
C ALA A 731 4.87 12.96 -15.73
N ALA A 732 5.20 12.36 -14.58
CA ALA A 732 4.33 11.45 -13.85
C ALA A 732 3.01 12.09 -13.40
N LEU A 733 3.05 13.34 -12.92
CA LEU A 733 1.88 14.03 -12.38
C LEU A 733 1.10 14.88 -13.40
N ALA A 734 1.63 15.05 -14.61
CA ALA A 734 0.97 15.80 -15.68
C ALA A 734 -0.52 15.41 -15.88
N PRO A 735 -0.93 14.13 -15.88
CA PRO A 735 -2.34 13.77 -16.05
C PRO A 735 -3.28 14.32 -14.96
N LEU A 736 -2.79 14.49 -13.72
CA LEU A 736 -3.58 15.11 -12.65
C LEU A 736 -3.67 16.63 -12.83
N ALA A 737 -2.57 17.27 -13.22
CA ALA A 737 -2.52 18.70 -13.46
C ALA A 737 -3.42 19.10 -14.65
N GLU A 738 -3.31 18.37 -15.77
CA GLU A 738 -4.14 18.57 -16.98
C GLU A 738 -5.64 18.37 -16.69
N ALA A 739 -5.98 17.44 -15.80
CA ALA A 739 -7.37 17.21 -15.37
C ALA A 739 -7.87 18.25 -14.34
N GLY A 740 -7.04 19.21 -13.91
CA GLY A 740 -7.38 20.18 -12.87
C GLY A 740 -7.56 19.55 -11.48
N LYS A 741 -6.94 18.39 -11.24
CA LYS A 741 -7.07 17.59 -10.01
C LYS A 741 -5.81 17.57 -9.16
N LEU A 742 -4.75 18.26 -9.53
CA LEU A 742 -3.54 18.41 -8.71
C LEU A 742 -3.70 19.63 -7.79
N GLY A 743 -3.75 19.41 -6.47
CA GLY A 743 -3.90 20.48 -5.49
C GLY A 743 -2.58 21.13 -5.09
N TYR A 744 -1.68 20.35 -4.50
CA TYR A 744 -0.32 20.81 -4.18
C TYR A 744 0.67 19.64 -4.20
N VAL A 745 1.95 19.97 -4.40
CA VAL A 745 3.07 19.04 -4.22
C VAL A 745 3.71 19.28 -2.85
N LEU A 746 3.69 18.25 -2.01
CA LEU A 746 4.20 18.32 -0.64
C LEU A 746 5.69 17.99 -0.57
N PHE A 747 6.49 18.96 -0.15
CA PHE A 747 7.88 18.83 0.24
C PHE A 747 8.01 18.74 1.76
N GLN A 748 7.69 17.57 2.30
CA GLN A 748 7.99 17.25 3.68
C GLN A 748 9.48 16.93 3.83
N LEU A 749 10.24 17.85 4.42
CA LEU A 749 11.68 17.70 4.60
C LEU A 749 12.02 16.60 5.61
N ALA A 750 13.18 15.98 5.45
CA ALA A 750 13.64 14.98 6.41
C ALA A 750 13.98 15.62 7.77
N PRO A 751 13.80 14.90 8.90
CA PRO A 751 14.08 15.46 10.24
C PRO A 751 15.53 15.92 10.45
N TRP A 752 16.49 15.38 9.70
CA TRP A 752 17.90 15.76 9.74
C TRP A 752 18.26 16.90 8.79
N VAL A 753 17.33 17.39 7.96
CA VAL A 753 17.54 18.54 7.08
C VAL A 753 17.41 19.82 7.90
N ARG A 754 18.57 20.39 8.26
CA ARG A 754 18.67 21.63 9.04
C ARG A 754 18.71 22.85 8.11
N TYR A 755 18.29 24.01 8.61
CA TYR A 755 18.54 25.30 7.97
C TYR A 755 20.00 25.47 7.56
N ASP A 756 20.21 25.85 6.30
CA ASP A 756 21.41 26.47 5.74
C ASP A 756 21.00 27.27 4.49
N ASP A 757 21.85 28.19 4.04
CA ASP A 757 21.52 29.10 2.95
C ASP A 757 21.31 28.35 1.62
N ALA A 758 22.10 27.31 1.34
CA ALA A 758 21.97 26.51 0.13
C ALA A 758 20.61 25.78 0.05
N ARG A 759 20.10 25.26 1.18
CA ARG A 759 18.79 24.63 1.27
C ARG A 759 17.67 25.67 1.20
N LEU A 760 17.87 26.86 1.75
CA LEU A 760 16.91 27.96 1.61
C LEU A 760 16.76 28.37 0.13
N GLU A 761 17.87 28.49 -0.60
CA GLU A 761 17.90 28.72 -2.04
C GLU A 761 17.24 27.58 -2.82
N TYR A 762 17.50 26.33 -2.43
CA TYR A 762 16.82 25.18 -3.01
C TYR A 762 15.29 25.27 -2.86
N LEU A 763 14.79 25.60 -1.67
CA LEU A 763 13.36 25.80 -1.43
C LEU A 763 12.78 26.96 -2.26
N ALA A 764 13.53 28.05 -2.40
CA ALA A 764 13.15 29.19 -3.25
C ALA A 764 13.05 28.80 -4.74
N SER A 765 13.84 27.82 -5.19
CA SER A 765 13.84 27.34 -6.59
C SER A 765 12.67 26.41 -6.93
N LEU A 766 11.95 25.86 -5.94
CA LEU A 766 10.92 24.83 -6.17
C LEU A 766 9.80 25.27 -7.13
N PRO A 767 9.24 26.49 -7.03
CA PRO A 767 8.20 26.95 -7.96
C PRO A 767 8.69 27.08 -9.40
N ALA A 768 9.97 27.40 -9.61
CA ALA A 768 10.57 27.42 -10.95
C ALA A 768 10.78 26.00 -11.50
N ARG A 769 11.06 25.02 -10.62
CA ARG A 769 11.20 23.60 -10.98
C ARG A 769 9.86 22.91 -11.22
N LEU A 770 8.78 23.40 -10.62
CA LEU A 770 7.41 22.90 -10.78
C LEU A 770 6.46 24.02 -11.22
N PRO A 771 6.68 24.60 -12.43
CA PRO A 771 5.97 25.79 -12.85
C PRO A 771 4.47 25.51 -13.02
N GLY A 772 3.66 26.40 -12.46
CA GLY A 772 2.21 26.33 -12.48
C GLY A 772 1.59 25.44 -11.40
N TRP A 773 2.39 24.80 -10.53
CA TRP A 773 1.90 23.94 -9.46
C TRP A 773 2.15 24.55 -8.09
N THR A 774 1.16 24.45 -7.20
CA THR A 774 1.33 24.88 -5.80
C THR A 774 2.30 23.96 -5.08
N VAL A 775 3.32 24.54 -4.44
CA VAL A 775 4.30 23.83 -3.62
C VAL A 775 3.99 24.08 -2.16
N ALA A 776 3.95 23.01 -1.36
CA ALA A 776 3.78 23.08 0.09
C ALA A 776 5.01 22.50 0.80
N VAL A 777 5.69 23.29 1.61
CA VAL A 777 6.93 22.92 2.31
C VAL A 777 6.61 22.67 3.78
N GLU A 778 7.01 21.50 4.28
CA GLU A 778 6.79 21.13 5.67
C GLU A 778 8.10 20.88 6.39
N PHE A 779 8.38 21.76 7.35
CA PHE A 779 9.58 21.69 8.17
C PHE A 779 9.45 20.64 9.27
N ARG A 780 10.57 19.97 9.58
CA ARG A 780 10.65 18.90 10.59
C ARG A 780 11.72 19.09 11.65
N HIS A 781 12.49 20.18 11.56
CA HIS A 781 13.61 20.45 12.44
C HIS A 781 13.53 21.89 12.96
N ARG A 782 13.73 22.07 14.27
CA ARG A 782 13.64 23.37 14.96
C ARG A 782 14.51 24.50 14.38
N SER A 783 15.60 24.14 13.70
CA SER A 783 16.49 25.12 13.10
C SER A 783 15.84 25.95 11.99
N TRP A 784 14.74 25.47 11.39
CA TRP A 784 13.92 26.27 10.49
C TRP A 784 12.92 27.12 11.28
N LEU A 785 12.15 26.46 12.16
CA LEU A 785 11.11 27.08 12.98
C LEU A 785 11.21 26.54 14.41
N PRO A 786 11.42 27.38 15.44
CA PRO A 786 11.36 28.85 15.39
C PRO A 786 12.69 29.55 15.05
N ASP A 787 13.82 28.83 14.98
CA ASP A 787 15.15 29.46 15.04
C ASP A 787 15.44 30.42 13.86
N HIS A 788 14.97 30.14 12.62
CA HIS A 788 15.16 30.98 11.42
C HIS A 788 13.83 31.30 10.71
N THR A 789 12.83 31.67 11.51
CA THR A 789 11.45 31.87 11.06
C THR A 789 11.32 32.95 10.00
N HIS A 790 12.02 34.08 10.17
CA HIS A 790 11.89 35.23 9.27
C HIS A 790 12.45 34.91 7.88
N GLU A 791 13.63 34.31 7.80
CA GLU A 791 14.31 33.92 6.58
C GLU A 791 13.50 32.87 5.81
N ALA A 792 13.05 31.82 6.51
CA ALA A 792 12.26 30.75 5.92
C ALA A 792 10.92 31.26 5.37
N LEU A 793 10.13 31.97 6.18
CA LEU A 793 8.80 32.41 5.77
C LEU A 793 8.83 33.53 4.72
N SER A 794 9.77 34.48 4.82
CA SER A 794 9.92 35.53 3.80
C SER A 794 10.31 34.96 2.45
N THR A 795 11.16 33.93 2.43
CA THR A 795 11.56 33.24 1.20
C THR A 795 10.40 32.48 0.59
N LEU A 796 9.64 31.71 1.39
CA LEU A 796 8.47 31.00 0.89
C LEU A 796 7.41 31.97 0.35
N ARG A 797 7.17 33.11 1.01
CA ARG A 797 6.26 34.17 0.51
C ARG A 797 6.71 34.75 -0.82
N ARG A 798 8.00 35.09 -0.97
CA ARG A 798 8.54 35.60 -2.25
C ARG A 798 8.45 34.58 -3.37
N ALA A 799 8.64 33.30 -3.05
CA ALA A 799 8.55 32.21 -4.01
C ALA A 799 7.09 31.82 -4.34
N GLY A 800 6.11 32.23 -3.53
CA GLY A 800 4.72 31.78 -3.65
C GLY A 800 4.49 30.34 -3.19
N ALA A 801 5.34 29.82 -2.32
CA ALA A 801 5.22 28.48 -1.74
C ALA A 801 4.51 28.52 -0.38
N CYS A 802 3.69 27.52 -0.11
CA CYS A 802 2.96 27.38 1.16
C CYS A 802 3.87 26.79 2.24
N CYS A 803 3.91 27.40 3.42
CA CYS A 803 4.41 26.77 4.64
C CYS A 803 3.30 25.87 5.21
N VAL A 804 3.59 24.60 5.43
CA VAL A 804 2.61 23.67 6.00
C VAL A 804 2.52 23.89 7.51
N VAL A 805 1.30 24.07 8.01
CA VAL A 805 0.98 24.11 9.43
C VAL A 805 0.95 22.67 9.96
N VAL A 806 1.82 22.38 10.94
CA VAL A 806 2.00 21.03 11.49
C VAL A 806 1.40 20.97 12.89
N ASP A 807 0.46 20.05 13.13
CA ASP A 807 0.09 19.63 14.48
C ASP A 807 0.76 18.27 14.75
N ALA A 808 1.66 18.24 15.73
CA ALA A 808 2.44 17.07 16.12
C ALA A 808 2.79 17.19 17.62
N PRO A 809 3.30 16.13 18.28
CA PRO A 809 3.62 16.20 19.70
C PRO A 809 4.77 17.17 19.96
N VAL A 810 4.66 17.95 21.04
CA VAL A 810 5.71 18.89 21.46
C VAL A 810 6.82 18.10 22.15
N VAL A 811 7.89 17.80 21.41
CA VAL A 811 9.11 17.13 21.90
C VAL A 811 10.35 17.99 21.62
N ALA A 812 11.44 17.75 22.35
CA ALA A 812 12.68 18.49 22.14
C ALA A 812 13.17 18.38 20.68
N GLY A 813 13.27 19.52 19.98
CA GLY A 813 13.69 19.57 18.58
C GLY A 813 12.56 19.58 17.54
N ALA A 814 11.30 19.38 17.95
CA ALA A 814 10.15 19.46 17.06
C ALA A 814 9.83 20.90 16.63
N VAL A 815 9.19 21.02 15.46
CA VAL A 815 8.67 22.30 14.95
C VAL A 815 7.37 22.62 15.70
N PRO A 816 7.22 23.82 16.28
CA PRO A 816 5.97 24.22 16.93
C PRO A 816 4.84 24.38 15.91
N ARG A 817 3.60 24.19 16.34
CA ARG A 817 2.44 24.54 15.51
C ARG A 817 2.42 26.05 15.31
N MET A 818 2.53 26.48 14.05
CA MET A 818 2.49 27.88 13.65
C MET A 818 1.55 28.03 12.48
N ALA A 819 0.35 28.56 12.74
CA ALA A 819 -0.66 28.83 11.71
C ALA A 819 -0.26 30.10 10.94
N VAL A 820 0.49 29.93 9.84
CA VAL A 820 0.93 31.05 8.99
C VAL A 820 0.57 30.77 7.54
N VAL A 821 -0.05 31.75 6.89
CA VAL A 821 -0.33 31.73 5.45
C VAL A 821 0.81 32.41 4.70
N THR A 822 1.40 31.71 3.73
CA THR A 822 2.50 32.24 2.89
C THR A 822 2.20 32.21 1.40
N ALA A 823 1.07 31.64 1.00
CA ALA A 823 0.62 31.50 -0.38
C ALA A 823 -0.93 31.53 -0.43
N PRO A 824 -1.55 31.67 -1.61
CA PRO A 824 -3.02 31.63 -1.74
C PRO A 824 -3.67 30.32 -1.26
N VAL A 825 -2.87 29.26 -1.09
CA VAL A 825 -3.30 27.99 -0.50
C VAL A 825 -2.67 27.83 0.88
N ALA A 826 -3.48 27.49 1.89
CA ALA A 826 -3.01 27.12 3.22
C ALA A 826 -3.18 25.61 3.46
N VAL A 827 -2.20 24.98 4.10
CA VAL A 827 -2.18 23.52 4.31
C VAL A 827 -1.93 23.19 5.78
N PHE A 828 -2.84 22.41 6.36
CA PHE A 828 -2.72 21.86 7.71
C PHE A 828 -2.50 20.35 7.61
N ARG A 829 -1.43 19.85 8.25
CA ARG A 829 -1.16 18.40 8.37
C ARG A 829 -1.16 18.00 9.84
N LEU A 830 -2.11 17.14 10.20
CA LEU A 830 -2.36 16.74 11.59
C LEU A 830 -1.80 15.33 11.82
N HIS A 831 -0.69 15.22 12.54
CA HIS A 831 0.06 13.97 12.75
C HIS A 831 -0.34 13.22 14.03
N GLY A 832 -1.20 13.79 14.87
CA GLY A 832 -1.49 13.27 16.21
C GLY A 832 -0.51 13.77 17.27
N ARG A 833 -0.91 13.69 18.54
CA ARG A 833 -0.14 14.20 19.69
C ARG A 833 0.45 13.09 20.58
N ASN A 834 0.71 11.91 20.01
CA ASN A 834 1.34 10.78 20.72
C ASN A 834 2.84 11.03 21.02
N ALA A 835 3.13 11.68 22.14
CA ALA A 835 4.50 11.99 22.57
C ALA A 835 5.34 10.74 22.87
N GLU A 836 4.74 9.67 23.40
CA GLU A 836 5.45 8.45 23.78
C GLU A 836 6.03 7.72 22.56
N GLY A 837 5.20 7.53 21.50
CA GLY A 837 5.64 6.92 20.24
C GLY A 837 6.75 7.72 19.54
N TRP A 838 6.70 9.06 19.62
CA TRP A 838 7.74 9.94 19.08
C TRP A 838 9.05 9.91 19.90
N MET A 839 8.96 9.82 21.23
CA MET A 839 10.12 9.75 22.11
C MET A 839 10.87 8.43 22.00
N ARG A 840 10.19 7.30 21.73
CA ARG A 840 10.84 6.00 21.47
C ARG A 840 11.77 6.07 20.25
N GLN A 841 11.35 6.75 19.18
CA GLN A 841 12.19 6.98 18.00
C GLN A 841 13.47 7.78 18.33
N LEU A 842 13.35 8.82 19.16
CA LEU A 842 14.50 9.64 19.57
C LEU A 842 15.51 8.87 20.44
N ARG A 843 15.09 7.78 21.09
CA ARG A 843 15.96 6.87 21.87
C ARG A 843 16.63 5.80 21.01
N GLY A 844 16.42 5.80 19.68
CA GLY A 844 16.98 4.79 18.78
C GLY A 844 16.18 3.48 18.74
N GLU A 845 15.01 3.42 19.38
CA GLU A 845 14.05 2.35 19.13
C GLU A 845 13.43 2.56 17.74
N GLU A 846 13.12 1.48 17.02
CA GLU A 846 12.46 1.54 15.70
C GLU A 846 10.95 1.24 15.82
N PRO A 847 10.13 2.11 16.44
CA PRO A 847 8.70 1.87 16.51
C PRO A 847 8.13 1.81 15.09
N ALA A 848 7.22 0.87 14.85
CA ALA A 848 6.53 0.79 13.56
C ALA A 848 5.82 2.12 13.27
N VAL A 849 5.74 2.54 12.00
CA VAL A 849 5.08 3.80 11.59
C VAL A 849 3.70 3.98 12.23
N ARG A 850 2.95 2.89 12.38
CA ARG A 850 1.64 2.84 13.07
C ARG A 850 1.68 3.29 14.54
N GLU A 851 2.74 2.95 15.28
CA GLU A 851 2.90 3.27 16.72
C GLU A 851 3.21 4.75 16.92
N LYS A 852 3.85 5.39 15.92
CA LYS A 852 4.16 6.82 15.92
C LYS A 852 2.92 7.68 15.71
N TYR A 853 2.01 7.21 14.87
CA TYR A 853 0.80 7.93 14.45
C TYR A 853 -0.48 7.42 15.15
N ASP A 854 -0.34 6.56 16.17
CA ASP A 854 -1.46 6.03 16.96
C ASP A 854 -2.06 7.11 17.86
N TYR A 855 -2.95 7.92 17.29
CA TYR A 855 -3.61 9.00 18.01
C TYR A 855 -4.99 9.28 17.41
N LEU A 856 -6.04 9.25 18.23
CA LEU A 856 -7.37 9.69 17.84
C LEU A 856 -7.63 11.04 18.49
N TYR A 857 -7.71 12.10 17.69
CA TYR A 857 -8.02 13.44 18.21
C TYR A 857 -9.40 13.43 18.86
N SER A 858 -9.52 14.11 20.00
CA SER A 858 -10.80 14.40 20.63
C SER A 858 -11.51 15.59 19.94
N GLU A 859 -12.82 15.69 20.11
CA GLU A 859 -13.59 16.82 19.58
C GLU A 859 -13.13 18.17 20.17
N ALA A 860 -12.72 18.18 21.44
CA ALA A 860 -12.16 19.36 22.10
C ALA A 860 -10.87 19.85 21.42
N GLU A 861 -9.95 18.94 21.09
CA GLU A 861 -8.69 19.27 20.42
C GLU A 861 -8.89 19.74 18.99
N LEU A 862 -9.88 19.19 18.27
CA LEU A 862 -10.26 19.69 16.96
C LEU A 862 -10.90 21.08 17.05
N HIS A 863 -11.66 21.36 18.12
CA HIS A 863 -12.17 22.70 18.39
C HIS A 863 -11.07 23.72 18.69
N GLU A 864 -9.96 23.33 19.32
CA GLU A 864 -8.79 24.20 19.53
C GLU A 864 -8.17 24.69 18.22
N LEU A 865 -8.26 23.90 17.14
CA LEU A 865 -7.75 24.27 15.81
C LEU A 865 -8.67 25.24 15.07
N MET A 866 -9.89 25.45 15.55
CA MET A 866 -10.90 26.20 14.78
C MET A 866 -10.57 27.68 14.58
N PRO A 867 -10.08 28.43 15.58
CA PRO A 867 -9.66 29.82 15.37
C PRO A 867 -8.54 29.94 14.32
N GLU A 868 -7.56 29.03 14.34
CA GLU A 868 -6.44 29.03 13.39
C GLU A 868 -6.90 28.70 11.95
N LEU A 869 -7.85 27.76 11.82
CA LEU A 869 -8.45 27.43 10.53
C LEU A 869 -9.31 28.57 9.98
N ASP A 870 -9.99 29.30 10.84
CA ASP A 870 -10.81 30.45 10.47
C ASP A 870 -9.95 31.61 9.98
N GLU A 871 -8.90 31.95 10.72
CA GLU A 871 -7.91 32.97 10.32
C GLU A 871 -7.23 32.61 8.99
N ALA A 872 -6.81 31.35 8.84
CA ALA A 872 -6.25 30.88 7.58
C ALA A 872 -7.26 30.92 6.41
N ALA A 873 -8.55 30.69 6.67
CA ALA A 873 -9.60 30.74 5.65
C ALA A 873 -9.98 32.17 5.25
N ASP A 874 -9.71 33.16 6.09
CA ASP A 874 -9.87 34.58 5.78
C ASP A 874 -8.73 35.08 4.87
N GLU A 875 -7.49 34.62 5.12
CA GLU A 875 -6.30 35.02 4.34
C GLU A 875 -6.09 34.23 3.04
N ALA A 876 -6.34 32.91 3.05
CA ALA A 876 -6.12 32.04 1.90
C ALA A 876 -7.36 31.93 1.00
N GLU A 877 -7.14 31.70 -0.29
CA GLU A 877 -8.20 31.37 -1.25
C GLU A 877 -8.78 29.98 -0.97
N GLN A 878 -7.94 29.04 -0.56
CA GLN A 878 -8.30 27.65 -0.27
C GLN A 878 -7.46 27.10 0.89
N VAL A 879 -8.13 26.46 1.85
CA VAL A 879 -7.50 25.75 2.97
C VAL A 879 -7.67 24.25 2.78
N TYR A 880 -6.60 23.49 2.96
CA TYR A 880 -6.61 22.04 2.96
C TYR A 880 -6.19 21.51 4.33
N VAL A 881 -6.94 20.53 4.85
CA VAL A 881 -6.61 19.82 6.08
C VAL A 881 -6.44 18.34 5.76
N SER A 882 -5.26 17.80 6.06
CA SER A 882 -4.93 16.40 5.86
C SER A 882 -4.60 15.72 7.18
N PHE A 883 -5.38 14.71 7.53
CA PHE A 883 -5.11 13.85 8.69
C PHE A 883 -4.07 12.79 8.34
N ASN A 884 -2.95 12.77 9.06
CA ASN A 884 -1.84 11.84 8.92
C ASN A 884 -1.58 11.03 10.20
N ASN A 885 -2.51 11.01 11.13
CA ASN A 885 -2.56 10.14 12.31
C ASN A 885 -2.97 8.70 11.93
N ASN A 886 -2.25 8.13 10.95
CA ASN A 886 -2.59 6.86 10.29
C ASN A 886 -2.42 5.66 11.23
N ASN A 887 -3.46 5.40 12.02
CA ASN A 887 -3.70 4.12 12.65
C ASN A 887 -5.19 3.74 12.52
N ARG A 888 -5.46 2.49 12.16
CA ARG A 888 -6.81 1.97 11.92
C ARG A 888 -7.63 2.93 11.03
N ASP A 889 -8.81 3.32 11.47
CA ASP A 889 -9.73 4.27 10.84
C ASP A 889 -9.73 5.66 11.50
N TYR A 890 -8.78 5.94 12.40
CA TYR A 890 -8.68 7.21 13.12
C TYR A 890 -8.63 8.45 12.21
N PRO A 891 -7.83 8.49 11.12
CA PRO A 891 -7.79 9.68 10.27
C PRO A 891 -9.14 9.92 9.58
N VAL A 892 -9.88 8.85 9.24
CA VAL A 892 -11.24 8.96 8.67
C VAL A 892 -12.19 9.51 9.73
N ARG A 893 -12.19 8.94 10.93
CA ARG A 893 -13.06 9.39 12.03
C ARG A 893 -12.82 10.85 12.37
N ASN A 894 -11.57 11.28 12.50
CA ASN A 894 -11.24 12.66 12.79
C ASN A 894 -11.53 13.61 11.63
N ALA A 895 -11.31 13.19 10.37
CA ALA A 895 -11.71 13.98 9.21
C ALA A 895 -13.23 14.21 9.17
N LEU A 896 -14.04 13.19 9.46
CA LEU A 896 -15.50 13.32 9.54
C LEU A 896 -15.94 14.17 10.73
N MET A 897 -15.28 14.05 11.89
CA MET A 897 -15.51 14.93 13.04
C MET A 897 -15.25 16.39 12.67
N LEU A 898 -14.11 16.70 12.03
CA LEU A 898 -13.80 18.07 11.62
C LEU A 898 -14.77 18.60 10.57
N LYS A 899 -15.17 17.79 9.56
CA LYS A 899 -16.22 18.18 8.60
C LYS A 899 -17.54 18.51 9.29
N ARG A 900 -17.92 17.76 10.34
CA ARG A 900 -19.09 18.05 11.17
C ARG A 900 -18.95 19.37 11.92
N LEU A 901 -17.80 19.63 12.54
CA LEU A 901 -17.52 20.89 13.23
C LEU A 901 -17.55 22.10 12.28
N LEU A 902 -17.09 21.91 11.04
CA LEU A 902 -17.14 22.92 9.97
C LEU A 902 -18.54 23.09 9.35
N GLY A 903 -19.54 22.33 9.79
CA GLY A 903 -20.90 22.37 9.23
C GLY A 903 -21.01 21.86 7.80
N GLN A 904 -20.04 21.06 7.33
CA GLN A 904 -20.01 20.52 5.98
C GLN A 904 -20.91 19.27 5.87
N PRO A 905 -21.55 19.04 4.72
CA PRO A 905 -22.31 17.83 4.48
C PRO A 905 -21.38 16.61 4.59
N HIS A 906 -21.83 15.59 5.33
CA HIS A 906 -21.20 14.28 5.39
C HIS A 906 -22.25 13.24 5.00
N GLU A 907 -21.94 12.35 4.05
CA GLU A 907 -22.76 11.17 3.84
C GLU A 907 -22.66 10.26 5.07
N SER A 908 -23.80 9.78 5.57
CA SER A 908 -23.82 8.75 6.59
C SER A 908 -23.20 7.47 6.03
N LEU A 909 -22.04 7.07 6.55
CA LEU A 909 -21.40 5.81 6.19
C LEU A 909 -22.35 4.63 6.50
N PRO A 910 -22.32 3.52 5.72
CA PRO A 910 -23.14 2.35 6.00
C PRO A 910 -22.73 1.73 7.35
N GLY A 911 -23.52 1.99 8.39
CA GLY A 911 -23.22 1.61 9.77
C GLY A 911 -22.56 2.76 10.52
N ASP A 912 -23.26 3.29 11.52
CA ASP A 912 -22.77 4.35 12.40
C ASP A 912 -21.40 3.99 13.00
N LEU A 913 -20.33 4.61 12.49
CA LEU A 913 -18.99 4.64 13.10
C LEU A 913 -18.96 5.40 14.44
N PHE A 914 -20.11 5.91 14.88
CA PHE A 914 -20.31 6.63 16.14
C PHE A 914 -21.26 5.91 17.12
N ALA A 915 -21.66 4.67 16.82
CA ALA A 915 -22.50 3.85 17.71
C ALA A 915 -21.70 3.15 18.82
#